data_AF-A0A855KP71-F1
#
_entry.id   AF-A0A855KP71-F1
#
_cell.length_a   1.000
_cell.length_b   1.000
_cell.length_c   1.000
_cell.angle_alpha   90.00
_cell.angle_beta   90.00
_cell.angle_gamma   90.00
#
_symmetry.space_group_name_H-M   'P 1'
#
loop_
_entity.id
_entity.type
_entity.pdbx_description
1 polymer ?
#
loop_
_entity_poly.entity_id
_entity_poly.type
_entity_poly.pdbx_seq_one_letter_code
_entity_poly.pdbx_strand_id
1 'polypeptide(L)'
;MQVQNSAQNNVAPLNERFTVVVISHNRNAFLRRTLQYYSSYPCTVLVLDSSAEGDENMARDFPSVDYRHLPQYTYKGLQEKLTYGVNQVTTPYMVFAADDDFLLHRALTESVEFLEANPDYGVCHGYGIMYLTRATEVNYFRRDRKVHEDYNSEQAEDRVVRFMDNFLPPFYAVTRTDLLQQWYSLLPPGTGFEWQEIGHTFYLLACAKARILPIPFAVREMNYGASDHNTNVLTVLTFKDAKSVAEREQFAEFLASIPTPLSAKGAVQAKQIALDSFTAMADCLIEGRSLKGTMIIRSAWREAGEEPIRSFGPEQFVEMPFYNKPVFDLLTEFEFLLHAMPAGRLQLQELEGILLKQHELMQIHPNDTDRTVRSRLWEALSLNVFNRAVVKRLAESLKDSEEPEEGLKLQAWAERLNALPGQQDRRLFENMPSGRLLNWLEARNPDAAQLKAIAAQLARHNGGPQFGILLLDLDADMVKLQATFDSLVAGHCRAFNLVVFTTGDLPATTTVRDTVHFVKVSTINYVERINQIVAQSTADWLLLAEAGDQFTASGLLRASLELAGAEGVRAVAMDELQRQANGALADVFRPGVNLDLLQTVPSLMARHWLIQRDVLAQAKGFSTEYPQALEFDLLLRLIEDGGLAGLAHLAEPLLICNAPVEESSAQERQVLTRSLAARGYRAQVSSALPLTYQIDYQHAERPLVSIILQSQDNLESLQRALVSVLQRTRYQRHEVLIADNHSQSEELATWLSSLEGKGDRLRVLRSGQRLSASALNNFACGEAKGNYLVLLSAESEVVNANWLDAMLNQAQRPEVGIVGAKLMDIRGVTTQAGLVLGLNGDIGSVFVDERKDAKGYMNGHQVEQNYSAVSGACLMIRKDVFEAVGGLDEEHFDEVFGDIDLCLKVADAGYLTVWTPQAQLLHPGVLPEATQARAALRDKWQARFEQDSAYNQNLALTGKGFTLGDASSVNWTQLLA
;
A
#
# COMPACT_ATOMS: atom_id res chain seq x y z
N MET A 1 34.57 -45.87 -19.02
CA MET A 1 35.74 -46.77 -18.95
C MET A 1 36.30 -46.65 -17.54
N GLN A 2 36.24 -47.72 -16.74
CA GLN A 2 36.63 -47.74 -15.33
C GLN A 2 38.15 -47.62 -15.17
N VAL A 3 38.60 -46.74 -14.28
CA VAL A 3 39.84 -46.91 -13.53
C VAL A 3 39.48 -46.73 -12.06
N GLN A 4 39.62 -47.82 -11.31
CA GLN A 4 39.51 -47.87 -9.86
C GLN A 4 40.57 -46.96 -9.23
N ASN A 5 40.16 -46.15 -8.25
CA ASN A 5 41.10 -45.65 -7.25
C ASN A 5 40.53 -45.96 -5.86
N SER A 6 41.22 -46.88 -5.19
CA SER A 6 40.92 -47.44 -3.89
C SER A 6 41.47 -46.52 -2.80
N ALA A 7 40.58 -45.79 -2.14
CA ALA A 7 40.67 -45.37 -0.74
C ALA A 7 39.29 -44.86 -0.31
N GLN A 8 38.39 -45.78 0.06
CA GLN A 8 37.15 -45.42 0.75
C GLN A 8 37.51 -44.91 2.15
N ASN A 9 37.75 -43.61 2.28
CA ASN A 9 37.48 -42.94 3.55
C ASN A 9 35.97 -43.01 3.75
N ASN A 10 35.57 -43.66 4.83
CA ASN A 10 34.18 -43.83 5.25
C ASN A 10 33.66 -42.49 5.81
N VAL A 11 33.59 -41.47 4.95
CA VAL A 11 33.07 -40.14 5.30
C VAL A 11 31.55 -40.25 5.42
N ALA A 12 30.99 -39.83 6.56
CA ALA A 12 29.55 -39.85 6.77
C ALA A 12 28.82 -39.07 5.66
N PRO A 13 27.63 -39.51 5.23
CA PRO A 13 26.81 -38.77 4.25
C PRO A 13 26.60 -37.31 4.65
N LEU A 14 26.51 -36.39 3.68
CA LEU A 14 26.46 -34.95 3.95
C LEU A 14 25.29 -34.54 4.86
N ASN A 15 24.13 -35.20 4.76
CA ASN A 15 22.98 -34.98 5.63
C ASN A 15 23.21 -35.34 7.11
N GLU A 16 24.20 -36.18 7.42
CA GLU A 16 24.64 -36.44 8.81
C GLU A 16 25.68 -35.43 9.29
N ARG A 17 26.25 -34.64 8.37
CA ARG A 17 27.33 -33.69 8.67
C ARG A 17 26.92 -32.23 8.64
N PHE A 18 25.88 -31.90 7.88
CA PHE A 18 25.52 -30.52 7.56
C PHE A 18 24.01 -30.28 7.54
N THR A 19 23.59 -29.18 8.20
CA THR A 19 22.20 -28.71 8.21
C THR A 19 22.08 -27.30 7.64
N VAL A 20 21.16 -27.12 6.69
CA VAL A 20 20.68 -25.80 6.25
C VAL A 20 19.47 -25.42 7.09
N VAL A 21 19.55 -24.31 7.81
CA VAL A 21 18.47 -23.77 8.65
C VAL A 21 17.80 -22.62 7.92
N VAL A 22 16.64 -22.88 7.32
CA VAL A 22 15.86 -21.89 6.56
C VAL A 22 14.94 -21.11 7.49
N ILE A 23 14.97 -19.79 7.42
CA ILE A 23 14.16 -18.89 8.26
C ILE A 23 13.08 -18.24 7.39
N SER A 24 11.80 -18.38 7.77
CA SER A 24 10.67 -17.76 7.04
C SER A 24 9.62 -17.16 7.98
N HIS A 25 8.97 -16.08 7.54
CA HIS A 25 7.84 -15.44 8.25
C HIS A 25 6.90 -14.77 7.24
N ASN A 26 5.66 -15.25 7.14
CA ASN A 26 4.61 -14.77 6.24
C ASN A 26 5.05 -14.72 4.76
N ARG A 27 5.92 -15.64 4.32
CA ARG A 27 6.53 -15.68 2.98
C ARG A 27 6.49 -17.08 2.36
N ASN A 28 5.34 -17.76 2.41
CA ASN A 28 5.18 -19.14 1.93
C ASN A 28 5.67 -19.36 0.47
N ALA A 29 5.42 -18.41 -0.44
CA ALA A 29 5.86 -18.53 -1.84
C ALA A 29 7.39 -18.56 -1.99
N PHE A 30 8.11 -17.73 -1.22
CA PHE A 30 9.57 -17.73 -1.13
C PHE A 30 10.07 -19.05 -0.56
N LEU A 31 9.50 -19.47 0.57
CA LEU A 31 9.86 -20.71 1.25
C LEU A 31 9.72 -21.93 0.33
N ARG A 32 8.59 -22.07 -0.38
CA ARG A 32 8.39 -23.19 -1.33
C ARG A 32 9.41 -23.21 -2.46
N ARG A 33 9.75 -22.05 -3.04
CA ARG A 33 10.79 -21.97 -4.08
C ARG A 33 12.17 -22.35 -3.53
N THR A 34 12.48 -21.91 -2.31
CA THR A 34 13.74 -22.22 -1.64
C THR A 34 13.85 -23.71 -1.29
N LEU A 35 12.77 -24.34 -0.84
CA LEU A 35 12.75 -25.78 -0.60
C LEU A 35 12.85 -26.59 -1.90
N GLN A 36 12.24 -26.12 -2.98
CA GLN A 36 12.40 -26.72 -4.31
C GLN A 36 13.83 -26.65 -4.83
N TYR A 37 14.57 -25.60 -4.49
CA TYR A 37 16.00 -25.53 -4.80
C TYR A 37 16.79 -26.56 -3.98
N TYR A 38 16.61 -26.56 -2.66
CA TYR A 38 17.34 -27.45 -1.76
C TYR A 38 16.92 -28.93 -1.85
N SER A 39 15.78 -29.27 -2.46
CA SER A 39 15.31 -30.66 -2.58
C SER A 39 16.27 -31.56 -3.35
N SER A 40 17.15 -30.98 -4.17
CA SER A 40 18.20 -31.69 -4.91
C SER A 40 19.53 -31.78 -4.16
N TYR A 41 19.67 -31.13 -3.01
CA TYR A 41 20.89 -31.10 -2.22
C TYR A 41 20.84 -32.15 -1.09
N PRO A 42 21.80 -33.09 -0.99
CA PRO A 42 21.75 -34.19 -0.05
C PRO A 42 22.18 -33.78 1.37
N CYS A 43 21.57 -32.73 1.94
CA CYS A 43 21.80 -32.25 3.30
C CYS A 43 20.51 -32.35 4.15
N THR A 44 20.64 -32.11 5.45
CA THR A 44 19.46 -31.92 6.31
C THR A 44 18.96 -30.49 6.14
N VAL A 45 17.66 -30.30 5.89
CA VAL A 45 17.03 -28.97 5.81
C VAL A 45 16.05 -28.82 6.98
N LEU A 46 16.33 -27.87 7.85
CA LEU A 46 15.47 -27.49 8.98
C LEU A 46 14.80 -26.16 8.65
N VAL A 47 13.47 -26.12 8.63
CA VAL A 47 12.71 -24.89 8.40
C VAL A 47 12.15 -24.38 9.70
N LEU A 48 12.42 -23.10 9.99
CA LEU A 48 11.82 -22.35 11.08
C LEU A 48 10.82 -21.37 10.48
N ASP A 49 9.56 -21.78 10.42
CA ASP A 49 8.48 -20.97 9.87
C ASP A 49 7.66 -20.36 11.01
N SER A 50 7.75 -19.04 11.18
CA SER A 50 6.96 -18.33 12.18
C SER A 50 5.79 -17.55 11.57
N SER A 51 5.32 -17.97 10.41
CA SER A 51 4.12 -17.44 9.78
C SER A 51 2.89 -17.66 10.67
N ALA A 52 1.93 -16.74 10.60
CA ALA A 52 0.67 -16.86 11.34
C ALA A 52 -0.09 -18.15 10.95
N GLU A 53 -0.07 -18.48 9.66
CA GLU A 53 -0.62 -19.70 9.09
C GLU A 53 0.52 -20.59 8.56
N GLY A 54 0.48 -21.88 8.90
CA GLY A 54 1.41 -22.89 8.38
C GLY A 54 0.91 -23.51 7.08
N ASP A 55 1.80 -24.17 6.33
CA ASP A 55 1.43 -24.89 5.11
C ASP A 55 1.27 -26.38 5.38
N GLU A 56 0.02 -26.84 5.45
CA GLU A 56 -0.32 -28.25 5.69
C GLU A 56 0.23 -29.19 4.61
N ASN A 57 0.54 -28.69 3.42
CA ASN A 57 1.06 -29.50 2.33
C ASN A 57 2.59 -29.62 2.34
N MET A 58 3.30 -28.88 3.20
CA MET A 58 4.77 -28.81 3.18
C MET A 58 5.41 -30.20 3.33
N ALA A 59 4.91 -31.01 4.25
CA ALA A 59 5.42 -32.37 4.50
C ALA A 59 5.15 -33.33 3.32
N ARG A 60 4.06 -33.10 2.57
CA ARG A 60 3.74 -33.89 1.37
C ARG A 60 4.63 -33.49 0.20
N ASP A 61 4.79 -32.19 -0.01
CA ASP A 61 5.51 -31.64 -1.15
C ASP A 61 7.04 -31.76 -0.97
N PHE A 62 7.54 -31.73 0.28
CA PHE A 62 8.95 -31.82 0.64
C PHE A 62 9.21 -32.81 1.79
N PRO A 63 9.11 -34.13 1.56
CA PRO A 63 9.16 -35.13 2.63
C PRO A 63 10.52 -35.28 3.33
N SER A 64 11.60 -34.74 2.74
CA SER A 64 12.95 -34.75 3.30
C SER A 64 13.26 -33.53 4.18
N VAL A 65 12.32 -32.58 4.33
CA VAL A 65 12.50 -31.34 5.07
C VAL A 65 11.94 -31.49 6.49
N ASP A 66 12.72 -31.10 7.50
CA ASP A 66 12.24 -30.95 8.87
C ASP A 66 11.53 -29.59 9.01
N TYR A 67 10.22 -29.57 8.76
CA TYR A 67 9.40 -28.35 8.83
C TYR A 67 8.87 -28.10 10.25
N ARG A 68 9.23 -26.96 10.85
CA ARG A 68 8.72 -26.51 12.15
C ARG A 68 7.88 -25.25 11.98
N HIS A 69 6.57 -25.38 12.18
CA HIS A 69 5.66 -24.24 12.30
C HIS A 69 5.66 -23.71 13.74
N LEU A 70 6.10 -22.46 13.90
CA LEU A 70 6.43 -21.83 15.18
C LEU A 70 5.77 -20.43 15.29
N PRO A 71 4.43 -20.32 15.24
CA PRO A 71 3.71 -19.04 15.26
C PRO A 71 3.92 -18.24 16.56
N GLN A 72 4.35 -18.89 17.65
CA GLN A 72 4.68 -18.25 18.91
C GLN A 72 5.86 -17.27 18.80
N TYR A 73 6.79 -17.51 17.87
CA TYR A 73 7.91 -16.61 17.63
C TYR A 73 7.51 -15.56 16.60
N THR A 74 6.59 -14.68 17.01
CA THR A 74 6.16 -13.51 16.22
C THR A 74 7.38 -12.68 15.80
N TYR A 75 7.19 -11.68 14.94
CA TYR A 75 8.30 -10.84 14.46
C TYR A 75 9.25 -10.32 15.57
N LYS A 76 8.72 -9.96 16.75
CA LYS A 76 9.53 -9.49 17.90
C LYS A 76 10.37 -10.59 18.58
N GLY A 77 10.06 -11.86 18.32
CA GLY A 77 10.73 -13.05 18.88
C GLY A 77 11.78 -13.67 17.95
N LEU A 78 12.34 -12.93 16.99
CA LEU A 78 13.34 -13.47 16.04
C LEU A 78 14.55 -14.09 16.76
N GLN A 79 15.03 -13.45 17.85
CA GLN A 79 16.12 -14.01 18.65
C GLN A 79 15.76 -15.41 19.18
N GLU A 80 14.59 -15.54 19.80
CA GLU A 80 14.14 -16.78 20.43
C GLU A 80 13.94 -17.88 19.38
N LYS A 81 13.45 -17.53 18.19
CA LYS A 81 13.35 -18.41 17.03
C LYS A 81 14.71 -18.96 16.60
N LEU A 82 15.71 -18.09 16.48
CA LEU A 82 17.06 -18.47 16.08
C LEU A 82 17.71 -19.35 17.15
N THR A 83 17.60 -18.97 18.43
CA THR A 83 18.06 -19.79 19.56
C THR A 83 17.40 -21.17 19.57
N TYR A 84 16.08 -21.25 19.35
CA TYR A 84 15.37 -22.52 19.23
C TYR A 84 15.98 -23.38 18.10
N GLY A 85 16.11 -22.82 16.90
CA GLY A 85 16.59 -23.52 15.72
C GLY A 85 18.02 -24.05 15.85
N VAL A 86 18.95 -23.22 16.32
CA VAL A 86 20.36 -23.61 16.53
C VAL A 86 20.47 -24.77 17.52
N ASN A 87 19.61 -24.80 18.55
CA ASN A 87 19.58 -25.87 19.53
C ASN A 87 18.90 -27.16 19.02
N GLN A 88 18.20 -27.12 17.88
CA GLN A 88 17.67 -28.33 17.24
C GLN A 88 18.70 -29.02 16.33
N VAL A 89 19.74 -28.30 15.90
CA VAL A 89 20.72 -28.83 14.96
C VAL A 89 21.65 -29.82 15.66
N THR A 90 21.74 -31.03 15.11
CA THR A 90 22.58 -32.12 15.63
C THR A 90 23.82 -32.39 14.78
N THR A 91 23.85 -31.89 13.55
CA THR A 91 24.99 -32.05 12.64
C THR A 91 26.16 -31.16 13.08
N PRO A 92 27.44 -31.57 12.87
CA PRO A 92 28.61 -30.77 13.26
C PRO A 92 28.72 -29.39 12.60
N TYR A 93 28.13 -29.22 11.41
CA TYR A 93 28.14 -27.96 10.68
C TYR A 93 26.73 -27.49 10.35
N MET A 94 26.55 -26.19 10.26
CA MET A 94 25.29 -25.59 9.83
C MET A 94 25.46 -24.27 9.10
N VAL A 95 24.41 -23.86 8.40
CA VAL A 95 24.30 -22.53 7.79
C VAL A 95 22.88 -22.02 7.99
N PHE A 96 22.71 -20.73 8.27
CA PHE A 96 21.40 -20.10 8.10
C PHE A 96 21.15 -19.82 6.62
N ALA A 97 19.90 -19.85 6.19
CA ALA A 97 19.48 -19.39 4.87
C ALA A 97 18.20 -18.56 5.01
N ALA A 98 18.16 -17.41 4.35
CA ALA A 98 16.90 -16.69 4.15
C ALA A 98 16.07 -17.39 3.07
N ASP A 99 14.76 -17.25 3.14
CA ASP A 99 13.84 -17.87 2.18
C ASP A 99 13.85 -17.23 0.78
N ASP A 100 14.67 -16.19 0.57
CA ASP A 100 14.89 -15.48 -0.68
C ASP A 100 16.32 -15.59 -1.24
N ASP A 101 17.19 -16.35 -0.58
CA ASP A 101 18.59 -16.56 -0.96
C ASP A 101 18.81 -17.94 -1.59
N PHE A 102 19.58 -18.01 -2.67
CA PHE A 102 20.13 -19.25 -3.19
C PHE A 102 21.58 -19.42 -2.72
N LEU A 103 21.82 -20.26 -1.71
CA LEU A 103 23.18 -20.65 -1.32
C LEU A 103 23.67 -21.82 -2.18
N LEU A 104 24.80 -21.65 -2.88
CA LEU A 104 25.24 -22.58 -3.90
C LEU A 104 25.69 -23.91 -3.29
N HIS A 105 25.05 -25.02 -3.69
CA HIS A 105 25.34 -26.38 -3.21
C HIS A 105 26.83 -26.71 -3.18
N ARG A 106 27.54 -26.40 -4.27
CA ARG A 106 28.99 -26.62 -4.37
C ARG A 106 29.77 -25.83 -3.33
N ALA A 107 29.41 -24.57 -3.11
CA ALA A 107 30.10 -23.70 -2.15
C ALA A 107 29.86 -24.15 -0.71
N LEU A 108 28.65 -24.61 -0.38
CA LEU A 108 28.33 -25.19 0.92
C LEU A 108 29.17 -26.45 1.18
N THR A 109 29.25 -27.36 0.21
CA THR A 109 30.07 -28.58 0.32
C THR A 109 31.55 -28.25 0.49
N GLU A 110 32.12 -27.38 -0.36
CA GLU A 110 33.54 -26.97 -0.26
C GLU A 110 33.84 -26.27 1.09
N SER A 111 32.86 -25.54 1.64
CA SER A 111 32.99 -24.89 2.94
C SER A 111 33.03 -25.88 4.10
N VAL A 112 32.17 -26.91 4.06
CA VAL A 112 32.19 -28.00 5.05
C VAL A 112 33.51 -28.77 4.97
N GLU A 113 33.94 -29.16 3.76
CA GLU A 113 35.21 -29.87 3.55
C GLU A 113 36.41 -29.05 4.03
N PHE A 114 36.39 -27.73 3.82
CA PHE A 114 37.43 -26.83 4.34
C PHE A 114 37.46 -26.84 5.87
N LEU A 115 36.31 -26.72 6.54
CA LEU A 115 36.26 -26.74 8.01
C LEU A 115 36.66 -28.11 8.57
N GLU A 116 36.34 -29.21 7.91
CA GLU A 116 36.79 -30.54 8.32
C GLU A 116 38.30 -30.70 8.24
N ALA A 117 38.92 -30.15 7.19
CA ALA A 117 40.37 -30.16 7.03
C ALA A 117 41.10 -29.20 7.99
N ASN A 118 40.41 -28.20 8.55
CA ASN A 118 41.00 -27.15 9.38
C ASN A 118 40.24 -26.99 10.73
N PRO A 119 40.59 -27.78 11.75
CA PRO A 119 39.89 -27.81 13.05
C PRO A 119 39.83 -26.48 13.80
N ASP A 120 40.82 -25.59 13.61
CA ASP A 120 40.93 -24.27 14.25
C ASP A 120 40.12 -23.17 13.54
N TYR A 121 39.51 -23.48 12.39
CA TYR A 121 38.55 -22.61 11.71
C TYR A 121 37.14 -22.94 12.15
N GLY A 122 36.35 -21.90 12.41
CA GLY A 122 34.97 -22.00 12.84
C GLY A 122 33.97 -21.49 11.80
N VAL A 123 34.44 -20.72 10.81
CA VAL A 123 33.62 -20.03 9.82
C VAL A 123 34.21 -20.18 8.43
N CYS A 124 33.39 -20.55 7.45
CA CYS A 124 33.76 -20.58 6.05
C CYS A 124 32.65 -19.98 5.18
N HIS A 125 33.02 -19.02 4.32
CA HIS A 125 32.10 -18.25 3.47
C HIS A 125 32.67 -18.07 2.06
N GLY A 126 32.01 -17.30 1.21
CA GLY A 126 32.51 -16.91 -0.11
C GLY A 126 31.80 -15.66 -0.64
N TYR A 127 31.89 -15.40 -1.94
CA TYR A 127 31.39 -14.15 -2.52
C TYR A 127 29.96 -14.29 -3.07
N GLY A 128 29.12 -13.30 -2.82
CA GLY A 128 27.75 -13.25 -3.29
C GLY A 128 27.45 -12.16 -4.32
N ILE A 129 26.43 -12.43 -5.13
CA ILE A 129 25.74 -11.44 -5.96
C ILE A 129 24.32 -11.26 -5.44
N MET A 130 23.67 -10.18 -5.87
CA MET A 130 22.25 -9.97 -5.64
C MET A 130 21.45 -10.11 -6.94
N TYR A 131 20.18 -10.41 -6.83
CA TYR A 131 19.23 -10.39 -7.92
C TYR A 131 18.00 -9.53 -7.59
N LEU A 132 17.39 -8.96 -8.61
CA LEU A 132 16.07 -8.35 -8.56
C LEU A 132 15.24 -8.92 -9.70
N THR A 133 14.23 -9.70 -9.35
CA THR A 133 13.32 -10.31 -10.32
C THR A 133 12.23 -9.34 -10.72
N ARG A 134 12.04 -9.21 -12.03
CA ARG A 134 10.95 -8.49 -12.70
C ARG A 134 10.01 -9.52 -13.33
N ALA A 135 8.90 -9.08 -13.94
CA ALA A 135 7.94 -10.05 -14.48
C ALA A 135 8.54 -11.00 -15.54
N THR A 136 9.42 -10.49 -16.42
CA THR A 136 9.98 -11.22 -17.58
C THR A 136 11.51 -11.25 -17.63
N GLU A 137 12.18 -10.71 -16.61
CA GLU A 137 13.64 -10.67 -16.54
C GLU A 137 14.18 -10.67 -15.11
N VAL A 138 15.47 -10.98 -14.96
CA VAL A 138 16.21 -10.91 -13.70
C VAL A 138 17.42 -10.00 -13.87
N ASN A 139 17.55 -9.02 -12.98
CA ASN A 139 18.69 -8.11 -12.93
C ASN A 139 19.65 -8.55 -11.82
N TYR A 140 20.90 -8.83 -12.15
CA TYR A 140 21.94 -9.21 -11.20
C TYR A 140 22.86 -8.05 -10.89
N PHE A 141 23.20 -7.93 -9.61
CA PHE A 141 24.06 -6.90 -9.06
C PHE A 141 25.25 -7.54 -8.38
N ARG A 142 26.46 -7.03 -8.63
CA ARG A 142 27.57 -7.31 -7.74
C ARG A 142 27.23 -6.73 -6.37
N ARG A 143 27.23 -7.57 -5.34
CA ARG A 143 27.11 -7.16 -3.94
C ARG A 143 28.48 -6.96 -3.33
N ASP A 144 29.29 -8.01 -3.44
CA ASP A 144 30.57 -8.09 -2.74
C ASP A 144 31.73 -7.58 -3.60
N ARG A 145 32.68 -6.92 -2.94
CA ARG A 145 34.01 -6.63 -3.47
C ARG A 145 34.99 -7.66 -2.94
N LYS A 146 36.13 -7.78 -3.61
CA LYS A 146 37.22 -8.64 -3.14
C LYS A 146 37.74 -8.10 -1.79
N VAL A 147 37.83 -8.98 -0.79
CA VAL A 147 38.28 -8.64 0.56
C VAL A 147 39.51 -9.45 0.96
N HIS A 148 39.97 -9.27 2.20
CA HIS A 148 40.89 -10.22 2.82
C HIS A 148 40.20 -11.58 3.02
N GLU A 149 40.85 -12.66 2.57
CA GLU A 149 40.22 -13.99 2.46
C GLU A 149 40.60 -14.97 3.58
N ASP A 150 41.65 -14.70 4.37
CA ASP A 150 42.18 -15.65 5.36
C ASP A 150 42.43 -15.02 6.73
N TYR A 151 41.44 -15.10 7.63
CA TYR A 151 41.51 -14.53 8.97
C TYR A 151 42.10 -15.54 9.94
N ASN A 152 43.40 -15.77 9.80
CA ASN A 152 44.13 -16.87 10.46
C ASN A 152 45.07 -16.44 11.59
N SER A 153 45.05 -15.17 12.01
CA SER A 153 45.89 -14.68 13.11
C SER A 153 45.63 -15.49 14.38
N GLU A 154 46.69 -15.81 15.11
CA GLU A 154 46.60 -16.43 16.43
C GLU A 154 46.01 -15.45 17.48
N GLN A 155 46.11 -14.14 17.23
CA GLN A 155 45.53 -13.10 18.07
C GLN A 155 44.09 -12.82 17.67
N ALA A 156 43.16 -12.97 18.62
CA ALA A 156 41.73 -12.82 18.37
C ALA A 156 41.34 -11.38 17.98
N GLU A 157 41.98 -10.38 18.59
CA GLU A 157 41.74 -8.97 18.31
C GLU A 157 42.04 -8.60 16.85
N ASP A 158 43.11 -9.15 16.29
CA ASP A 158 43.49 -8.92 14.90
C ASP A 158 42.45 -9.50 13.96
N ARG A 159 41.93 -10.70 14.28
CA ARG A 159 40.89 -11.34 13.47
C ARG A 159 39.60 -10.51 13.47
N VAL A 160 39.14 -10.11 14.65
CA VAL A 160 37.90 -9.32 14.81
C VAL A 160 38.01 -7.98 14.11
N VAL A 161 39.01 -7.16 14.44
CA VAL A 161 39.13 -5.80 13.89
C VAL A 161 39.34 -5.84 12.38
N ARG A 162 40.20 -6.74 11.88
CA ARG A 162 40.45 -6.85 10.44
C ARG A 162 39.23 -7.33 9.66
N PHE A 163 38.45 -8.26 10.21
CA PHE A 163 37.22 -8.71 9.58
C PHE A 163 36.19 -7.59 9.53
N MET A 164 36.00 -6.86 10.63
CA MET A 164 35.10 -5.70 10.66
C MET A 164 35.53 -4.58 9.69
N ASP A 165 36.84 -4.36 9.51
CA ASP A 165 37.38 -3.42 8.51
C ASP A 165 37.14 -3.85 7.05
N ASN A 166 36.87 -5.15 6.85
CA ASN A 166 36.57 -5.78 5.56
C ASN A 166 35.17 -6.43 5.58
N PHE A 167 34.24 -5.90 6.36
CA PHE A 167 33.00 -6.57 6.75
C PHE A 167 32.21 -7.17 5.58
N LEU A 168 32.18 -8.51 5.53
CA LEU A 168 31.23 -9.31 4.75
C LEU A 168 30.35 -10.07 5.75
N PRO A 169 29.02 -9.86 5.79
CA PRO A 169 28.14 -10.45 6.80
C PRO A 169 28.28 -11.98 6.89
N PRO A 170 28.85 -12.55 7.97
CA PRO A 170 29.06 -13.98 8.09
C PRO A 170 27.82 -14.71 8.62
N PHE A 171 26.70 -14.00 8.83
CA PHE A 171 25.46 -14.59 9.37
C PHE A 171 24.96 -15.79 8.55
N TYR A 172 25.24 -15.80 7.24
CA TYR A 172 24.91 -16.88 6.30
C TYR A 172 26.15 -17.72 5.91
N ALA A 173 27.22 -17.71 6.69
CA ALA A 173 28.41 -18.52 6.49
C ALA A 173 28.23 -19.93 7.07
N VAL A 174 28.90 -20.92 6.47
CA VAL A 174 28.97 -22.26 7.06
C VAL A 174 29.78 -22.17 8.35
N THR A 175 29.18 -22.60 9.45
CA THR A 175 29.73 -22.45 10.80
C THR A 175 29.71 -23.79 11.52
N ARG A 176 30.65 -24.01 12.46
CA ARG A 176 30.57 -25.14 13.39
C ARG A 176 29.36 -24.97 14.31
N THR A 177 28.55 -26.02 14.43
CA THR A 177 27.29 -25.97 15.18
C THR A 177 27.51 -25.71 16.66
N ASP A 178 28.53 -26.30 17.27
CA ASP A 178 28.85 -26.12 18.69
C ASP A 178 29.26 -24.68 19.03
N LEU A 179 30.04 -24.05 18.15
CA LEU A 179 30.43 -22.65 18.27
C LEU A 179 29.21 -21.73 18.24
N LEU A 180 28.27 -22.01 17.34
CA LEU A 180 27.04 -21.21 17.22
C LEU A 180 26.07 -21.46 18.38
N GLN A 181 25.95 -22.70 18.87
CA GLN A 181 25.17 -23.03 20.07
C GLN A 181 25.69 -22.29 21.30
N GLN A 182 27.01 -22.22 21.48
CA GLN A 182 27.60 -21.43 22.56
C GLN A 182 27.24 -19.95 22.44
N TRP A 183 27.36 -19.36 21.25
CA TRP A 183 26.98 -17.96 21.02
C TRP A 183 25.53 -17.67 21.43
N TYR A 184 24.58 -18.45 20.92
CA TYR A 184 23.16 -18.25 21.21
C TYR A 184 22.78 -18.57 22.67
N SER A 185 23.58 -19.36 23.39
CA SER A 185 23.40 -19.58 24.83
C SER A 185 23.84 -18.38 25.70
N LEU A 186 24.71 -17.52 25.18
CA LEU A 186 25.27 -16.36 25.87
C LEU A 186 24.50 -15.06 25.57
N LEU A 187 23.73 -15.03 24.48
CA LEU A 187 23.06 -13.83 23.99
C LEU A 187 21.94 -13.35 24.95
N PRO A 188 21.93 -12.06 25.37
CA PRO A 188 20.93 -11.55 26.30
C PRO A 188 19.53 -11.56 25.68
N PRO A 189 18.47 -11.93 26.43
CA PRO A 189 17.10 -11.87 25.92
C PRO A 189 16.70 -10.45 25.48
N GLY A 190 16.01 -10.35 24.35
CA GLY A 190 15.57 -9.07 23.77
C GLY A 190 16.64 -8.33 22.96
N THR A 191 17.74 -9.00 22.58
CA THR A 191 18.78 -8.39 21.74
C THR A 191 18.23 -8.13 20.33
N GLY A 192 18.25 -6.87 19.88
CA GLY A 192 17.81 -6.47 18.54
C GLY A 192 18.62 -7.13 17.42
N PHE A 193 18.06 -7.25 16.21
CA PHE A 193 18.68 -7.98 15.10
C PHE A 193 20.05 -7.40 14.69
N GLU A 194 20.19 -6.07 14.68
CA GLU A 194 21.45 -5.39 14.35
C GLU A 194 22.55 -5.80 15.32
N TRP A 195 22.22 -5.89 16.61
CA TRP A 195 23.15 -6.32 17.65
C TRP A 195 23.43 -7.82 17.59
N GLN A 196 22.46 -8.62 17.17
CA GLN A 196 22.70 -10.03 16.87
C GLN A 196 23.72 -10.20 15.74
N GLU A 197 23.61 -9.46 14.63
CA GLU A 197 24.53 -9.55 13.49
C GLU A 197 25.95 -9.10 13.85
N ILE A 198 26.07 -7.96 14.56
CA ILE A 198 27.36 -7.44 15.04
C ILE A 198 28.00 -8.41 16.04
N GLY A 199 27.23 -8.85 17.04
CA GLY A 199 27.71 -9.77 18.07
C GLY A 199 28.08 -11.15 17.53
N HIS A 200 27.30 -11.66 16.58
CA HIS A 200 27.56 -12.92 15.89
C HIS A 200 28.92 -12.86 15.17
N THR A 201 29.16 -11.79 14.42
CA THR A 201 30.45 -11.58 13.76
C THR A 201 31.60 -11.48 14.76
N PHE A 202 31.43 -10.69 15.82
CA PHE A 202 32.45 -10.51 16.85
C PHE A 202 32.80 -11.84 17.53
N TYR A 203 31.80 -12.58 18.01
CA TYR A 203 32.01 -13.82 18.77
C TYR A 203 32.70 -14.90 17.94
N LEU A 204 32.24 -15.12 16.70
CA LEU A 204 32.81 -16.14 15.83
C LEU A 204 34.30 -15.86 15.55
N LEU A 205 34.67 -14.62 15.25
CA LEU A 205 36.05 -14.24 14.95
C LEU A 205 36.92 -14.19 16.21
N ALA A 206 36.35 -13.87 17.37
CA ALA A 206 37.05 -13.92 18.64
C ALA A 206 37.42 -15.36 19.02
N CYS A 207 36.54 -16.33 18.75
CA CYS A 207 36.70 -17.72 19.17
C CYS A 207 37.38 -18.63 18.14
N ALA A 208 37.30 -18.32 16.84
CA ALA A 208 37.85 -19.19 15.79
C ALA A 208 38.42 -18.40 14.60
N LYS A 209 39.20 -19.08 13.76
CA LYS A 209 39.67 -18.54 12.47
C LYS A 209 38.53 -18.59 11.44
N ALA A 210 38.60 -17.72 10.43
CA ALA A 210 37.60 -17.62 9.38
C ALA A 210 38.21 -17.61 7.99
N ARG A 211 37.52 -18.21 7.01
CA ARG A 211 37.92 -18.27 5.61
C ARG A 211 36.84 -17.72 4.69
N ILE A 212 37.23 -16.85 3.76
CA ILE A 212 36.43 -16.49 2.59
C ILE A 212 37.05 -17.22 1.39
N LEU A 213 36.34 -18.20 0.84
CA LEU A 213 36.76 -18.92 -0.35
C LEU A 213 36.54 -18.03 -1.59
N PRO A 214 37.48 -18.01 -2.56
CA PRO A 214 37.37 -17.22 -3.78
C PRO A 214 36.42 -17.88 -4.81
N ILE A 215 35.21 -18.23 -4.35
CA ILE A 215 34.16 -18.92 -5.11
C ILE A 215 32.83 -18.19 -4.97
N PRO A 216 31.89 -18.37 -5.91
CA PRO A 216 30.52 -17.89 -5.77
C PRO A 216 29.83 -18.69 -4.66
N PHE A 217 29.19 -18.00 -3.72
CA PHE A 217 28.62 -18.62 -2.53
C PHE A 217 27.10 -18.42 -2.44
N ALA A 218 26.61 -17.22 -2.75
CA ALA A 218 25.19 -16.90 -2.62
C ALA A 218 24.68 -15.99 -3.74
N VAL A 219 23.44 -16.20 -4.15
CA VAL A 219 22.66 -15.29 -5.02
C VAL A 219 21.45 -14.81 -4.21
N ARG A 220 21.48 -13.55 -3.79
CA ARG A 220 20.59 -13.00 -2.75
C ARG A 220 19.56 -12.02 -3.31
N GLU A 221 18.33 -11.99 -2.80
CA GLU A 221 17.35 -11.01 -3.29
C GLU A 221 17.74 -9.59 -2.84
N MET A 222 17.60 -8.61 -3.72
CA MET A 222 17.75 -7.21 -3.35
C MET A 222 16.46 -6.69 -2.71
N ASN A 223 16.58 -6.05 -1.55
CA ASN A 223 15.44 -5.41 -0.88
C ASN A 223 14.79 -4.36 -1.81
N TYR A 224 13.51 -4.55 -2.13
CA TYR A 224 12.72 -3.61 -2.94
C TYR A 224 11.63 -2.90 -2.11
N GLY A 225 11.67 -1.57 -2.08
CA GLY A 225 10.78 -0.73 -1.28
C GLY A 225 11.24 -0.55 0.17
N ALA A 226 10.34 -0.07 1.03
CA ALA A 226 10.61 -0.02 2.47
C ALA A 226 10.57 -1.44 3.06
N SER A 227 11.62 -1.82 3.79
CA SER A 227 11.54 -2.93 4.73
C SER A 227 10.78 -2.45 5.95
N ASP A 228 9.81 -3.24 6.42
CA ASP A 228 9.03 -2.95 7.63
C ASP A 228 9.90 -2.83 8.89
N HIS A 229 11.19 -3.15 8.78
CA HIS A 229 12.08 -3.37 9.91
C HIS A 229 13.18 -2.33 10.01
N ASN A 230 13.45 -1.59 8.92
CA ASN A 230 14.49 -0.56 8.86
C ASN A 230 15.79 -0.96 9.60
N THR A 231 16.13 -2.25 9.57
CA THR A 231 17.24 -2.86 10.32
C THR A 231 18.51 -2.52 9.57
N ASN A 232 19.19 -1.48 10.03
CA ASN A 232 20.41 -1.02 9.42
C ASN A 232 21.48 -0.97 10.50
N VAL A 233 22.41 -1.94 10.48
CA VAL A 233 23.56 -1.99 11.37
C VAL A 233 24.35 -0.67 11.36
N LEU A 234 24.38 0.05 10.24
CA LEU A 234 25.03 1.35 10.16
C LEU A 234 24.36 2.39 11.06
N THR A 235 23.04 2.35 11.21
CA THR A 235 22.28 3.28 12.06
C THR A 235 22.69 3.14 13.52
N VAL A 236 22.68 1.91 14.07
CA VAL A 236 23.07 1.67 15.47
C VAL A 236 24.54 1.97 15.73
N LEU A 237 25.40 1.81 14.71
CA LEU A 237 26.84 2.10 14.80
C LEU A 237 27.16 3.60 14.75
N THR A 238 26.40 4.42 14.00
CA THR A 238 26.79 5.82 13.68
C THR A 238 25.97 6.90 14.37
N PHE A 239 24.76 6.60 14.86
CA PHE A 239 23.89 7.59 15.48
C PHE A 239 24.51 8.18 16.75
N LYS A 240 24.51 9.51 16.89
CA LYS A 240 25.24 10.22 17.95
C LYS A 240 24.37 10.65 19.14
N ASP A 241 23.09 10.33 19.15
CA ASP A 241 22.24 10.62 20.29
C ASP A 241 22.65 9.80 21.53
N ALA A 242 22.31 10.31 22.71
CA ALA A 242 22.74 9.73 23.98
C ALA A 242 22.29 8.28 24.16
N LYS A 243 21.10 7.92 23.63
CA LYS A 243 20.56 6.56 23.74
C LYS A 243 21.38 5.60 22.88
N SER A 244 21.60 5.90 21.60
CA SER A 244 22.40 5.04 20.73
C SER A 244 23.85 4.90 21.22
N VAL A 245 24.46 5.97 21.75
CA VAL A 245 25.80 5.87 22.37
C VAL A 245 25.79 4.89 23.56
N ALA A 246 24.80 5.01 24.47
CA ALA A 246 24.69 4.15 25.63
C ALA A 246 24.45 2.67 25.25
N GLU A 247 23.61 2.41 24.25
CA GLU A 247 23.36 1.06 23.73
C GLU A 247 24.64 0.41 23.16
N ARG A 248 25.44 1.17 22.39
CA ARG A 248 26.74 0.67 21.88
C ARG A 248 27.70 0.32 23.02
N GLU A 249 27.83 1.19 24.01
CA GLU A 249 28.69 0.98 25.17
C GLU A 249 28.26 -0.23 26.00
N GLN A 250 26.94 -0.39 26.22
CA GLN A 250 26.37 -1.51 26.95
C GLN A 250 26.59 -2.83 26.21
N PHE A 251 26.41 -2.85 24.88
CA PHE A 251 26.63 -4.05 24.10
C PHE A 251 28.13 -4.44 24.03
N ALA A 252 29.03 -3.45 23.93
CA ALA A 252 30.48 -3.70 24.02
C ALA A 252 30.88 -4.27 25.40
N GLU A 253 30.26 -3.79 26.48
CA GLU A 253 30.48 -4.32 27.83
C GLU A 253 29.97 -5.76 27.96
N PHE A 254 28.82 -6.08 27.37
CA PHE A 254 28.34 -7.45 27.27
C PHE A 254 29.36 -8.34 26.52
N LEU A 255 29.84 -7.94 25.34
CA LEU A 255 30.83 -8.71 24.57
C LEU A 255 32.16 -8.89 25.31
N ALA A 256 32.55 -7.95 26.17
CA ALA A 256 33.72 -8.07 27.03
C ALA A 256 33.53 -9.04 28.20
N SER A 257 32.28 -9.28 28.62
CA SER A 257 31.92 -10.13 29.76
C SER A 257 31.84 -11.62 29.42
N ILE A 258 31.61 -11.97 28.15
CA ILE A 258 31.44 -13.35 27.70
C ILE A 258 32.78 -14.08 27.53
N PRO A 259 32.82 -15.42 27.72
CA PRO A 259 34.06 -16.19 27.66
C PRO A 259 34.57 -16.31 26.22
N THR A 260 35.67 -15.61 25.91
CA THR A 260 36.39 -15.69 24.63
C THR A 260 37.90 -15.64 24.87
N PRO A 261 38.76 -15.93 23.86
CA PRO A 261 40.20 -15.69 23.99
C PRO A 261 40.58 -14.25 24.36
N LEU A 262 39.71 -13.27 24.10
CA LEU A 262 39.91 -11.86 24.49
C LEU A 262 39.75 -11.65 26.01
N SER A 263 39.05 -12.53 26.73
CA SER A 263 38.87 -12.41 28.18
C SER A 263 40.20 -12.43 28.94
N ALA A 264 41.25 -13.05 28.38
CA ALA A 264 42.60 -13.07 28.94
C ALA A 264 43.27 -11.68 29.03
N LYS A 265 42.77 -10.69 28.26
CA LYS A 265 43.26 -9.29 28.27
C LYS A 265 42.61 -8.41 29.34
N GLY A 266 41.59 -8.93 30.02
CA GLY A 266 40.79 -8.19 31.00
C GLY A 266 39.66 -7.38 30.37
N ALA A 267 38.61 -7.13 31.16
CA ALA A 267 37.35 -6.56 30.70
C ALA A 267 37.49 -5.19 30.02
N VAL A 268 38.37 -4.32 30.52
CA VAL A 268 38.60 -2.98 29.96
C VAL A 268 39.17 -3.07 28.54
N GLN A 269 40.19 -3.90 28.34
CA GLN A 269 40.82 -4.04 27.02
C GLN A 269 39.90 -4.77 26.03
N ALA A 270 39.19 -5.80 26.48
CA ALA A 270 38.21 -6.51 25.65
C ALA A 270 37.05 -5.59 25.20
N LYS A 271 36.55 -4.73 26.10
CA LYS A 271 35.53 -3.72 25.76
C LYS A 271 36.04 -2.73 24.71
N GLN A 272 37.29 -2.25 24.87
CA GLN A 272 37.88 -1.34 23.89
C GLN A 272 38.00 -2.00 22.51
N ILE A 273 38.42 -3.26 22.44
CA ILE A 273 38.49 -4.02 21.17
C ILE A 273 37.11 -4.13 20.51
N ALA A 274 36.05 -4.35 21.28
CA ALA A 274 34.69 -4.34 20.75
C ALA A 274 34.31 -2.99 20.14
N LEU A 275 34.56 -1.88 20.86
CA LEU A 275 34.30 -0.52 20.36
C LEU A 275 35.14 -0.18 19.11
N ASP A 276 36.40 -0.59 19.08
CA ASP A 276 37.28 -0.40 17.91
C ASP A 276 36.75 -1.19 16.70
N SER A 277 36.25 -2.40 16.94
CA SER A 277 35.63 -3.24 15.90
C SER A 277 34.33 -2.63 15.36
N PHE A 278 33.51 -2.00 16.20
CA PHE A 278 32.30 -1.27 15.79
C PHE A 278 32.64 -0.08 14.89
N THR A 279 33.70 0.64 15.24
CA THR A 279 34.21 1.76 14.44
C THR A 279 34.71 1.28 13.08
N ALA A 280 35.52 0.21 13.05
CA ALA A 280 36.03 -0.37 11.80
C ALA A 280 34.90 -0.84 10.87
N MET A 281 33.86 -1.48 11.43
CA MET A 281 32.67 -1.89 10.69
C MET A 281 31.90 -0.70 10.13
N ALA A 282 31.69 0.35 10.93
CA ALA A 282 31.03 1.57 10.49
C ALA A 282 31.78 2.22 9.32
N ASP A 283 33.10 2.39 9.44
CA ASP A 283 33.93 2.99 8.38
C ASP A 283 33.89 2.16 7.09
N CYS A 284 33.97 0.83 7.20
CA CYS A 284 33.87 -0.08 6.06
C CYS A 284 32.55 0.07 5.31
N LEU A 285 31.44 0.14 6.04
CA LEU A 285 30.09 0.28 5.47
C LEU A 285 29.87 1.67 4.85
N ILE A 286 30.35 2.75 5.50
CA ILE A 286 30.24 4.13 4.99
C ILE A 286 31.02 4.29 3.67
N GLU A 287 32.23 3.75 3.60
CA GLU A 287 33.07 3.83 2.41
C GLU A 287 32.68 2.84 1.31
N GLY A 288 31.83 1.85 1.64
CA GLY A 288 31.48 0.75 0.74
C GLY A 288 32.70 -0.09 0.35
N ARG A 289 33.63 -0.33 1.30
CA ARG A 289 34.88 -1.08 1.05
C ARG A 289 34.58 -2.52 0.57
N SER A 290 33.70 -3.22 1.27
CA SER A 290 33.35 -4.62 0.98
C SER A 290 32.02 -4.80 0.26
N LEU A 291 31.04 -3.93 0.50
CA LEU A 291 29.68 -4.05 -0.05
C LEU A 291 29.34 -2.84 -0.92
N LYS A 292 29.05 -3.08 -2.20
CA LYS A 292 28.54 -2.04 -3.11
C LYS A 292 27.71 -2.65 -4.24
N GLY A 293 26.39 -2.42 -4.20
CA GLY A 293 25.46 -2.81 -5.26
C GLY A 293 25.81 -2.14 -6.60
N THR A 294 26.16 -2.93 -7.61
CA THR A 294 26.40 -2.45 -8.98
C THR A 294 25.78 -3.43 -9.97
N MET A 295 24.88 -2.99 -10.85
CA MET A 295 24.23 -3.88 -11.82
C MET A 295 25.27 -4.41 -12.83
N ILE A 296 25.32 -5.73 -13.02
CA ILE A 296 26.32 -6.40 -13.87
C ILE A 296 25.72 -7.24 -14.99
N ILE A 297 24.49 -7.77 -14.83
CA ILE A 297 23.84 -8.61 -15.83
C ILE A 297 22.33 -8.32 -15.81
N ARG A 298 21.73 -8.19 -16.99
CA ARG A 298 20.28 -8.27 -17.19
C ARG A 298 20.00 -9.51 -18.04
N SER A 299 19.17 -10.42 -17.53
CA SER A 299 18.83 -11.70 -18.15
C SER A 299 17.33 -11.79 -18.40
N ALA A 300 16.91 -12.00 -19.65
CA ALA A 300 15.50 -12.01 -20.03
C ALA A 300 15.10 -13.28 -20.76
N TRP A 301 13.99 -13.88 -20.35
CA TRP A 301 13.42 -15.07 -21.00
C TRP A 301 12.35 -14.64 -21.99
N ARG A 302 12.61 -14.83 -23.29
CA ARG A 302 11.70 -14.38 -24.36
C ARG A 302 10.98 -15.51 -25.08
N GLU A 303 11.54 -16.71 -25.06
CA GLU A 303 11.03 -17.86 -25.81
C GLU A 303 10.92 -19.08 -24.91
N ALA A 304 9.81 -19.80 -25.04
CA ALA A 304 9.59 -21.05 -24.32
C ALA A 304 10.60 -22.11 -24.78
N GLY A 305 11.28 -22.78 -23.84
CA GLY A 305 12.22 -23.86 -24.16
C GLY A 305 13.65 -23.43 -24.54
N GLU A 306 13.92 -22.14 -24.76
CA GLU A 306 15.27 -21.61 -25.02
C GLU A 306 15.97 -21.13 -23.74
N GLU A 307 17.28 -20.87 -23.82
CA GLU A 307 18.03 -20.20 -22.75
C GLU A 307 17.72 -18.68 -22.69
N PRO A 308 17.87 -18.04 -21.51
CA PRO A 308 17.63 -16.62 -21.36
C PRO A 308 18.71 -15.78 -22.06
N ILE A 309 18.29 -14.66 -22.63
CA ILE A 309 19.18 -13.72 -23.33
C ILE A 309 19.80 -12.78 -22.30
N ARG A 310 21.14 -12.77 -22.24
CA ARG A 310 21.91 -11.97 -21.27
C ARG A 310 22.56 -10.76 -21.92
N SER A 311 22.42 -9.63 -21.25
CA SER A 311 23.12 -8.38 -21.54
C SER A 311 24.00 -8.00 -20.35
N PHE A 312 25.26 -7.71 -20.62
CA PHE A 312 26.23 -7.36 -19.58
C PHE A 312 26.24 -5.85 -19.36
N GLY A 313 26.36 -5.45 -18.09
CA GLY A 313 26.58 -4.06 -17.72
C GLY A 313 27.89 -3.51 -18.27
N PRO A 314 28.04 -2.17 -18.29
CA PRO A 314 29.24 -1.51 -18.83
C PRO A 314 30.50 -1.79 -17.98
N GLU A 315 30.34 -2.05 -16.68
CA GLU A 315 31.43 -2.41 -15.77
C GLU A 315 31.44 -3.93 -15.52
N GLN A 316 32.60 -4.56 -15.69
CA GLN A 316 32.80 -5.98 -15.42
C GLN A 316 33.89 -6.17 -14.37
N PHE A 317 33.60 -6.99 -13.36
CA PHE A 317 34.48 -7.23 -12.22
C PHE A 317 35.12 -8.62 -12.33
N VAL A 318 36.03 -8.78 -13.29
CA VAL A 318 36.64 -10.07 -13.65
C VAL A 318 37.49 -10.69 -12.54
N GLU A 319 37.87 -9.91 -11.54
CA GLU A 319 38.51 -10.38 -10.31
C GLU A 319 37.57 -11.19 -9.41
N MET A 320 36.26 -11.06 -9.61
CA MET A 320 35.23 -11.78 -8.89
C MET A 320 34.88 -13.10 -9.58
N PRO A 321 34.49 -14.15 -8.84
CA PRO A 321 34.32 -15.49 -9.38
C PRO A 321 33.02 -15.71 -10.18
N PHE A 322 32.36 -14.65 -10.67
CA PHE A 322 31.00 -14.71 -11.23
C PHE A 322 30.95 -14.89 -12.77
N TYR A 323 32.03 -14.57 -13.48
CA TYR A 323 32.03 -14.52 -14.95
C TYR A 323 32.54 -15.83 -15.57
N ASN A 324 31.80 -16.93 -15.37
CA ASN A 324 32.14 -18.23 -15.94
C ASN A 324 30.89 -19.05 -16.27
N LYS A 325 31.05 -20.03 -17.18
CA LYS A 325 29.95 -20.88 -17.65
C LYS A 325 29.20 -21.60 -16.50
N PRO A 326 29.88 -22.26 -15.53
CA PRO A 326 29.19 -22.89 -14.41
C PRO A 326 28.25 -21.95 -13.65
N VAL A 327 28.65 -20.69 -13.43
CA VAL A 327 27.77 -19.69 -12.79
C VAL A 327 26.58 -19.38 -13.68
N PHE A 328 26.77 -19.13 -14.98
CA PHE A 328 25.65 -18.82 -15.87
C PHE A 328 24.66 -19.98 -16.04
N ASP A 329 25.14 -21.22 -16.02
CA ASP A 329 24.29 -22.41 -16.03
C ASP A 329 23.41 -22.45 -14.75
N LEU A 330 23.99 -22.16 -13.58
CA LEU A 330 23.24 -22.02 -12.32
C LEU A 330 22.25 -20.84 -12.36
N LEU A 331 22.65 -19.69 -12.92
CA LEU A 331 21.73 -18.56 -13.05
C LEU A 331 20.53 -18.93 -13.94
N THR A 332 20.73 -19.69 -15.01
CA THR A 332 19.63 -20.19 -15.85
C THR A 332 18.65 -21.06 -15.05
N GLU A 333 19.14 -21.91 -14.14
CA GLU A 333 18.29 -22.70 -13.24
C GLU A 333 17.53 -21.81 -12.24
N PHE A 334 18.20 -20.82 -11.64
CA PHE A 334 17.57 -19.87 -10.71
C PHE A 334 16.51 -19.04 -11.42
N GLU A 335 16.79 -18.51 -12.61
CA GLU A 335 15.85 -17.73 -13.43
C GLU A 335 14.60 -18.55 -13.76
N PHE A 336 14.77 -19.83 -14.09
CA PHE A 336 13.63 -20.73 -14.30
C PHE A 336 12.76 -20.86 -13.05
N LEU A 337 13.36 -21.11 -11.87
CA LEU A 337 12.61 -21.18 -10.60
C LEU A 337 11.97 -19.84 -10.24
N LEU A 338 12.67 -18.73 -10.43
CA LEU A 338 12.20 -17.38 -10.15
C LEU A 338 10.95 -17.04 -10.97
N HIS A 339 10.92 -17.38 -12.26
CA HIS A 339 9.77 -17.10 -13.13
C HIS A 339 8.65 -18.14 -13.02
N ALA A 340 8.97 -19.43 -12.81
CA ALA A 340 7.97 -20.49 -12.68
C ALA A 340 7.33 -20.58 -11.28
N MET A 341 7.98 -20.00 -10.27
CA MET A 341 7.50 -19.88 -8.88
C MET A 341 7.67 -18.42 -8.40
N PRO A 342 6.89 -17.46 -8.94
CA PRO A 342 7.05 -16.04 -8.65
C PRO A 342 6.71 -15.74 -7.19
N ALA A 343 7.51 -14.86 -6.56
CA ALA A 343 7.33 -14.48 -5.15
C ALA A 343 7.74 -13.04 -4.84
N GLY A 344 8.61 -12.43 -5.66
CA GLY A 344 9.14 -11.09 -5.42
C GLY A 344 8.05 -10.02 -5.47
N ARG A 345 8.11 -9.02 -4.58
CA ARG A 345 7.12 -7.93 -4.53
C ARG A 345 7.00 -7.18 -5.87
N LEU A 346 8.14 -6.70 -6.40
CA LEU A 346 8.18 -6.02 -7.71
C LEU A 346 7.75 -6.97 -8.83
N GLN A 347 8.24 -8.22 -8.79
CA GLN A 347 7.90 -9.24 -9.77
C GLN A 347 6.38 -9.44 -9.85
N LEU A 348 5.70 -9.63 -8.72
CA LEU A 348 4.26 -9.85 -8.67
C LEU A 348 3.47 -8.61 -9.11
N GLN A 349 3.91 -7.40 -8.73
CA GLN A 349 3.31 -6.13 -9.17
C GLN A 349 3.36 -5.93 -10.69
N GLU A 350 4.48 -6.26 -11.33
CA GLU A 350 4.63 -6.19 -12.78
C GLU A 350 3.91 -7.35 -13.49
N LEU A 351 3.88 -8.53 -12.86
CA LEU A 351 3.26 -9.72 -13.42
C LEU A 351 1.73 -9.63 -13.41
N GLU A 352 1.13 -8.93 -12.45
CA GLU A 352 -0.32 -8.80 -12.31
C GLU A 352 -1.00 -8.31 -13.59
N GLY A 353 -0.51 -7.21 -14.19
CA GLY A 353 -1.08 -6.67 -15.43
C GLY A 353 -0.87 -7.60 -16.63
N ILE A 354 0.25 -8.33 -16.67
CA ILE A 354 0.51 -9.34 -17.70
C ILE A 354 -0.47 -10.51 -17.57
N LEU A 355 -0.67 -11.04 -16.36
CA LEU A 355 -1.59 -12.14 -16.11
C LEU A 355 -3.04 -11.73 -16.41
N LEU A 356 -3.43 -10.50 -16.08
CA LEU A 356 -4.73 -9.96 -16.46
C LEU A 356 -4.89 -9.93 -17.98
N LYS A 357 -3.90 -9.42 -18.72
CA LYS A 357 -3.97 -9.37 -20.19
C LYS A 357 -4.00 -10.78 -20.80
N GLN A 358 -3.22 -11.72 -20.26
CA GLN A 358 -3.28 -13.13 -20.66
C GLN A 358 -4.66 -13.74 -20.37
N HIS A 359 -5.28 -13.41 -19.22
CA HIS A 359 -6.63 -13.83 -18.89
C HIS A 359 -7.65 -13.34 -19.93
N GLU A 360 -7.61 -12.06 -20.29
CA GLU A 360 -8.47 -11.46 -21.33
C GLU A 360 -8.27 -12.13 -22.70
N LEU A 361 -7.01 -12.32 -23.13
CA LEU A 361 -6.69 -12.96 -24.42
C LEU A 361 -7.14 -14.43 -24.48
N MET A 362 -7.24 -15.10 -23.34
CA MET A 362 -7.74 -16.46 -23.23
C MET A 362 -9.28 -16.55 -23.28
N GLN A 363 -10.02 -15.45 -23.11
CA GLN A 363 -11.49 -15.50 -23.14
C GLN A 363 -12.01 -15.89 -24.53
N ILE A 364 -13.09 -16.68 -24.57
CA ILE A 364 -13.76 -17.08 -25.81
C ILE A 364 -14.94 -16.13 -26.05
N HIS A 365 -15.01 -15.59 -27.26
CA HIS A 365 -16.07 -14.70 -27.72
C HIS A 365 -16.98 -15.39 -28.75
N PRO A 366 -18.23 -14.93 -28.92
CA PRO A 366 -19.19 -15.58 -29.83
C PRO A 366 -18.73 -15.70 -31.30
N ASN A 367 -17.86 -14.81 -31.76
CA ASN A 367 -17.38 -14.76 -33.15
C ASN A 367 -15.98 -15.40 -33.33
N ASP A 368 -15.48 -16.14 -32.33
CA ASP A 368 -14.17 -16.77 -32.43
C ASP A 368 -14.13 -17.93 -33.43
N THR A 369 -12.99 -18.04 -34.12
CA THR A 369 -12.57 -19.20 -34.90
C THR A 369 -11.30 -19.80 -34.28
N ASP A 370 -10.95 -21.04 -34.62
CA ASP A 370 -9.70 -21.65 -34.13
C ASP A 370 -8.47 -20.78 -34.44
N ARG A 371 -8.48 -20.09 -35.58
CA ARG A 371 -7.43 -19.16 -35.98
C ARG A 371 -7.36 -17.93 -35.09
N THR A 372 -8.49 -17.30 -34.75
CA THR A 372 -8.50 -16.11 -33.88
C THR A 372 -8.11 -16.46 -32.45
N VAL A 373 -8.57 -17.60 -31.94
CA VAL A 373 -8.16 -18.12 -30.63
C VAL A 373 -6.66 -18.41 -30.60
N ARG A 374 -6.12 -19.12 -31.60
CA ARG A 374 -4.69 -19.43 -31.68
C ARG A 374 -3.83 -18.16 -31.76
N SER A 375 -4.25 -17.17 -32.55
CA SER A 375 -3.55 -15.88 -32.65
C SER A 375 -3.43 -15.19 -31.28
N ARG A 376 -4.52 -15.16 -30.49
CA ARG A 376 -4.51 -14.57 -29.15
C ARG A 376 -3.71 -15.39 -28.14
N LEU A 377 -3.67 -16.72 -28.28
CA LEU A 377 -2.83 -17.58 -27.45
C LEU A 377 -1.33 -17.35 -27.71
N TRP A 378 -0.93 -17.12 -28.97
CA TRP A 378 0.44 -16.70 -29.30
C TRP A 378 0.78 -15.32 -28.73
N GLU A 379 -0.15 -14.35 -28.84
CA GLU A 379 0.02 -13.04 -28.22
C GLU A 379 0.19 -13.18 -26.70
N ALA A 380 -0.68 -13.96 -26.05
CA ALA A 380 -0.59 -14.24 -24.62
C ALA A 380 0.75 -14.87 -24.24
N LEU A 381 1.25 -15.85 -24.99
CA LEU A 381 2.55 -16.48 -24.73
C LEU A 381 3.69 -15.46 -24.81
N SER A 382 3.64 -14.54 -25.78
CA SER A 382 4.70 -13.54 -25.98
C SER A 382 4.82 -12.52 -24.84
N LEU A 383 3.74 -12.32 -24.05
CA LEU A 383 3.77 -11.47 -22.85
C LEU A 383 4.52 -12.14 -21.69
N ASN A 384 4.34 -13.45 -21.51
CA ASN A 384 5.04 -14.23 -20.49
C ASN A 384 4.99 -15.73 -20.81
N VAL A 385 6.16 -16.34 -21.01
CA VAL A 385 6.30 -17.75 -21.42
C VAL A 385 6.11 -18.76 -20.29
N PHE A 386 5.97 -18.32 -19.04
CA PHE A 386 5.88 -19.20 -17.86
C PHE A 386 4.43 -19.50 -17.43
N ASN A 387 3.44 -18.88 -18.06
CA ASN A 387 2.04 -19.16 -17.77
C ASN A 387 1.64 -20.56 -18.30
N ARG A 388 1.48 -21.52 -17.39
CA ARG A 388 1.17 -22.93 -17.65
C ARG A 388 -0.13 -23.09 -18.42
N ALA A 389 -1.15 -22.28 -18.13
CA ALA A 389 -2.45 -22.37 -18.79
C ALA A 389 -2.36 -21.93 -20.25
N VAL A 390 -1.65 -20.83 -20.52
CA VAL A 390 -1.40 -20.33 -21.88
C VAL A 390 -0.61 -21.35 -22.70
N VAL A 391 0.54 -21.81 -22.17
CA VAL A 391 1.42 -22.79 -22.83
C VAL A 391 0.64 -24.06 -23.16
N LYS A 392 -0.09 -24.62 -22.18
CA LYS A 392 -0.86 -25.85 -22.37
C LYS A 392 -1.91 -25.70 -23.46
N ARG A 393 -2.71 -24.63 -23.40
CA ARG A 393 -3.82 -24.43 -24.33
C ARG A 393 -3.34 -24.13 -25.74
N LEU A 394 -2.23 -23.40 -25.87
CA LEU A 394 -1.58 -23.18 -27.17
C LEU A 394 -1.01 -24.48 -27.74
N ALA A 395 -0.28 -25.27 -26.95
CA ALA A 395 0.24 -26.57 -27.36
C ALA A 395 -0.88 -27.52 -27.82
N GLU A 396 -2.01 -27.56 -27.11
CA GLU A 396 -3.20 -28.32 -27.50
C GLU A 396 -3.78 -27.84 -28.83
N SER A 397 -3.85 -26.51 -29.05
CA SER A 397 -4.36 -25.93 -30.30
C SER A 397 -3.48 -26.20 -31.53
N LEU A 398 -2.22 -26.59 -31.34
CA LEU A 398 -1.24 -26.84 -32.41
C LEU A 398 -1.13 -28.31 -32.83
N LYS A 399 -1.73 -29.26 -32.10
CA LYS A 399 -1.61 -30.71 -32.36
C LYS A 399 -1.98 -31.12 -33.79
N ASP A 400 -3.01 -30.49 -34.35
CA ASP A 400 -3.52 -30.77 -35.71
C ASP A 400 -3.25 -29.59 -36.67
N SER A 401 -2.22 -28.79 -36.38
CA SER A 401 -1.84 -27.61 -37.18
C SER A 401 -0.72 -27.88 -38.17
N GLU A 402 -0.43 -26.88 -39.03
CA GLU A 402 0.71 -26.91 -39.97
C GLU A 402 2.08 -26.77 -39.28
N GLU A 403 2.12 -26.53 -37.95
CA GLU A 403 3.33 -26.27 -37.16
C GLU A 403 3.53 -27.30 -36.01
N PRO A 404 3.68 -28.61 -36.30
CA PRO A 404 3.75 -29.64 -35.28
C PRO A 404 5.02 -29.58 -34.41
N GLU A 405 6.13 -29.03 -34.94
CA GLU A 405 7.40 -28.90 -34.21
C GLU A 405 7.29 -27.92 -33.03
N GLU A 406 6.63 -26.78 -33.25
CA GLU A 406 6.35 -25.79 -32.19
C GLU A 406 5.42 -26.37 -31.11
N GLY A 407 4.43 -27.16 -31.53
CA GLY A 407 3.55 -27.89 -30.61
C GLY A 407 4.33 -28.83 -29.67
N LEU A 408 5.32 -29.56 -30.20
CA LEU A 408 6.19 -30.44 -29.40
C LEU A 408 7.09 -29.65 -28.45
N LYS A 409 7.69 -28.54 -28.91
CA LYS A 409 8.51 -27.64 -28.09
C LYS A 409 7.73 -27.08 -26.90
N LEU A 410 6.51 -26.60 -27.14
CA LEU A 410 5.62 -26.10 -26.09
C LEU A 410 5.14 -27.22 -25.15
N GLN A 411 4.94 -28.43 -25.64
CA GLN A 411 4.60 -29.56 -24.79
C GLN A 411 5.75 -29.90 -23.82
N ALA A 412 6.99 -29.98 -24.31
CA ALA A 412 8.16 -30.20 -23.45
C ALA A 412 8.33 -29.09 -22.41
N TRP A 413 8.06 -27.84 -22.80
CA TRP A 413 8.07 -26.70 -21.88
C TRP A 413 6.97 -26.82 -20.82
N ALA A 414 5.74 -27.19 -21.20
CA ALA A 414 4.64 -27.43 -20.28
C ALA A 414 4.98 -28.56 -19.28
N GLU A 415 5.60 -29.64 -19.74
CA GLU A 415 6.06 -30.74 -18.88
C GLU A 415 7.10 -30.26 -17.86
N ARG A 416 8.07 -29.44 -18.29
CA ARG A 416 9.07 -28.84 -17.39
C ARG A 416 8.43 -27.94 -16.34
N LEU A 417 7.46 -27.09 -16.71
CA LEU A 417 6.74 -26.25 -15.75
C LEU A 417 5.91 -27.09 -14.77
N ASN A 418 5.24 -28.13 -15.26
CA ASN A 418 4.39 -29.01 -14.44
C ASN A 418 5.18 -29.91 -13.47
N ALA A 419 6.48 -30.10 -13.70
CA ALA A 419 7.35 -30.83 -12.78
C ALA A 419 7.60 -30.09 -11.45
N LEU A 420 7.38 -28.77 -11.41
CA LEU A 420 7.53 -27.98 -10.18
C LEU A 420 6.27 -28.05 -9.32
N PRO A 421 6.39 -28.34 -8.01
CA PRO A 421 5.28 -28.27 -7.07
C PRO A 421 4.86 -26.81 -6.88
N GLY A 422 3.56 -26.55 -6.66
CA GLY A 422 3.10 -25.22 -6.29
C GLY A 422 1.76 -24.79 -6.86
N GLN A 423 1.50 -23.50 -6.71
CA GLN A 423 0.24 -22.84 -7.02
C GLN A 423 0.04 -22.72 -8.53
N GLN A 424 -1.15 -23.05 -9.02
CA GLN A 424 -1.51 -22.85 -10.42
C GLN A 424 -1.60 -21.34 -10.74
N ASP A 425 -1.14 -20.91 -11.92
CA ASP A 425 -1.12 -19.48 -12.31
C ASP A 425 -2.49 -18.81 -12.19
N ARG A 426 -3.55 -19.57 -12.49
CA ARG A 426 -4.94 -19.13 -12.29
C ARG A 426 -5.21 -18.74 -10.84
N ARG A 427 -4.81 -19.58 -9.88
CA ARG A 427 -4.98 -19.31 -8.44
C ARG A 427 -4.06 -18.20 -7.95
N LEU A 428 -2.89 -18.02 -8.57
CA LEU A 428 -2.03 -16.86 -8.30
C LEU A 428 -2.73 -15.57 -8.71
N PHE A 429 -3.22 -15.50 -9.95
CA PHE A 429 -3.95 -14.35 -10.49
C PHE A 429 -5.24 -14.05 -9.71
N GLU A 430 -6.06 -15.07 -9.42
CA GLU A 430 -7.31 -14.93 -8.64
C GLU A 430 -7.06 -14.35 -7.22
N ASN A 431 -5.88 -14.57 -6.65
CA ASN A 431 -5.49 -14.01 -5.35
C ASN A 431 -4.84 -12.62 -5.45
N MET A 432 -4.41 -12.19 -6.63
CA MET A 432 -3.91 -10.83 -6.88
C MET A 432 -5.07 -9.80 -6.85
N PRO A 433 -4.80 -8.52 -6.59
CA PRO A 433 -5.82 -7.46 -6.56
C PRO A 433 -6.75 -7.47 -7.78
N SER A 434 -6.21 -7.50 -9.00
CA SER A 434 -6.97 -7.53 -10.26
C SER A 434 -7.88 -8.74 -10.38
N GLY A 435 -7.39 -9.94 -10.03
CA GLY A 435 -8.20 -11.17 -10.09
C GLY A 435 -9.31 -11.18 -9.03
N ARG A 436 -9.02 -10.70 -7.81
CA ARG A 436 -10.06 -10.53 -6.78
C ARG A 436 -11.13 -9.54 -7.21
N LEU A 437 -10.73 -8.45 -7.86
CA LEU A 437 -11.65 -7.43 -8.37
C LEU A 437 -12.54 -7.96 -9.51
N LEU A 438 -11.99 -8.76 -10.42
CA LEU A 438 -12.79 -9.44 -11.45
C LEU A 438 -13.77 -10.45 -10.85
N ASN A 439 -13.33 -11.28 -9.91
CA ASN A 439 -14.19 -12.24 -9.21
C ASN A 439 -15.30 -11.50 -8.43
N TRP A 440 -14.95 -10.38 -7.80
CA TRP A 440 -15.90 -9.52 -7.10
C TRP A 440 -16.95 -8.94 -8.07
N LEU A 441 -16.53 -8.45 -9.24
CA LEU A 441 -17.43 -7.93 -10.26
C LEU A 441 -18.34 -9.03 -10.83
N GLU A 442 -17.81 -10.23 -11.07
CA GLU A 442 -18.57 -11.38 -11.59
C GLU A 442 -19.65 -11.85 -10.60
N ALA A 443 -19.32 -11.92 -9.30
CA ALA A 443 -20.25 -12.36 -8.25
C ALA A 443 -21.51 -11.48 -8.13
N ARG A 444 -21.45 -10.24 -8.63
CA ARG A 444 -22.57 -9.28 -8.59
C ARG A 444 -23.57 -9.47 -9.71
N ASN A 445 -23.22 -10.20 -10.78
CA ASN A 445 -24.12 -10.39 -11.90
C ASN A 445 -25.41 -11.13 -11.47
N PRO A 446 -26.59 -10.67 -11.90
CA PRO A 446 -27.84 -11.33 -11.59
C PRO A 446 -27.92 -12.69 -12.28
N ASP A 447 -28.47 -13.68 -11.59
CA ASP A 447 -28.81 -14.96 -12.20
C ASP A 447 -29.99 -14.83 -13.19
N ALA A 448 -30.29 -15.90 -13.92
CA ALA A 448 -31.35 -15.91 -14.93
C ALA A 448 -32.76 -15.61 -14.36
N ALA A 449 -33.04 -16.00 -13.10
CA ALA A 449 -34.32 -15.74 -12.46
C ALA A 449 -34.43 -14.27 -12.02
N GLN A 450 -33.34 -13.72 -11.46
CA GLN A 450 -33.22 -12.32 -11.09
C GLN A 450 -33.34 -11.42 -12.32
N LEU A 451 -32.66 -11.75 -13.43
CA LEU A 451 -32.79 -11.01 -14.70
C LEU A 451 -34.24 -10.95 -15.19
N LYS A 452 -34.98 -12.06 -15.09
CA LYS A 452 -36.39 -12.09 -15.46
C LYS A 452 -37.25 -11.19 -14.55
N ALA A 453 -36.98 -11.18 -13.26
CA ALA A 453 -37.69 -10.32 -12.29
C ALA A 453 -37.39 -8.84 -12.53
N ILE A 454 -36.12 -8.49 -12.78
CA ILE A 454 -35.66 -7.14 -13.14
C ILE A 454 -36.36 -6.66 -14.41
N ALA A 455 -36.38 -7.47 -15.46
CA ALA A 455 -37.05 -7.13 -16.71
C ALA A 455 -38.56 -6.89 -16.50
N ALA A 456 -39.22 -7.70 -15.67
CA ALA A 456 -40.63 -7.50 -15.34
C ALA A 456 -40.89 -6.20 -14.56
N GLN A 457 -39.99 -5.83 -13.65
CA GLN A 457 -40.09 -4.57 -12.92
C GLN A 457 -39.87 -3.36 -13.83
N LEU A 458 -38.82 -3.36 -14.65
CA LEU A 458 -38.57 -2.28 -15.61
C LEU A 458 -39.73 -2.12 -16.59
N ALA A 459 -40.35 -3.21 -17.05
CA ALA A 459 -41.53 -3.15 -17.91
C ALA A 459 -42.74 -2.44 -17.27
N ARG A 460 -42.88 -2.47 -15.93
CA ARG A 460 -43.92 -1.71 -15.21
C ARG A 460 -43.64 -0.20 -15.20
N HIS A 461 -42.37 0.19 -15.37
CA HIS A 461 -41.90 1.57 -15.43
C HIS A 461 -41.49 1.97 -16.85
N ASN A 462 -42.28 1.61 -17.87
CA ASN A 462 -42.04 1.92 -19.29
C ASN A 462 -40.67 1.49 -19.84
N GLY A 463 -40.06 0.45 -19.27
CA GLY A 463 -38.73 -0.04 -19.65
C GLY A 463 -37.58 0.56 -18.85
N GLY A 464 -37.86 1.46 -17.90
CA GLY A 464 -36.85 2.21 -17.15
C GLY A 464 -36.35 3.45 -17.89
N PRO A 465 -35.37 4.17 -17.32
CA PRO A 465 -34.77 5.33 -17.97
C PRO A 465 -33.96 4.93 -19.21
N GLN A 466 -34.01 5.78 -20.25
CA GLN A 466 -33.16 5.65 -21.43
C GLN A 466 -31.81 6.38 -21.23
N PHE A 467 -30.70 5.65 -21.43
CA PHE A 467 -29.35 6.21 -21.34
C PHE A 467 -28.79 6.61 -22.71
N GLY A 468 -28.29 7.83 -22.82
CA GLY A 468 -27.55 8.29 -24.00
C GLY A 468 -26.06 8.36 -23.74
N ILE A 469 -25.32 7.51 -24.45
CA ILE A 469 -23.86 7.44 -24.35
C ILE A 469 -23.27 8.32 -25.45
N LEU A 470 -22.55 9.36 -25.05
CA LEU A 470 -21.79 10.27 -25.90
C LEU A 470 -20.35 9.74 -25.96
N LEU A 471 -20.02 8.97 -27.00
CA LEU A 471 -18.74 8.26 -27.11
C LEU A 471 -17.74 9.05 -27.96
N LEU A 472 -16.60 9.39 -27.38
CA LEU A 472 -15.51 10.10 -28.06
C LEU A 472 -14.52 9.11 -28.70
N ASP A 473 -14.42 9.13 -30.02
CA ASP A 473 -13.41 8.40 -30.80
C ASP A 473 -12.52 9.41 -31.55
N LEU A 474 -11.81 10.24 -30.78
CA LEU A 474 -11.03 11.35 -31.34
C LEU A 474 -9.72 10.89 -32.00
N ASP A 475 -9.21 9.72 -31.62
CA ASP A 475 -8.02 9.09 -32.18
C ASP A 475 -8.32 8.22 -33.42
N ALA A 476 -9.60 8.01 -33.76
CA ALA A 476 -10.05 7.10 -34.81
C ALA A 476 -9.52 5.65 -34.62
N ASP A 477 -9.55 5.16 -33.38
CA ASP A 477 -9.03 3.85 -33.00
C ASP A 477 -10.15 2.81 -33.01
N MET A 478 -10.22 2.05 -34.11
CA MET A 478 -11.23 1.02 -34.29
C MET A 478 -11.11 -0.16 -33.32
N VAL A 479 -9.92 -0.44 -32.79
CA VAL A 479 -9.74 -1.52 -31.80
C VAL A 479 -10.38 -1.11 -30.48
N LYS A 480 -10.10 0.12 -30.03
CA LYS A 480 -10.73 0.70 -28.84
C LYS A 480 -12.25 0.82 -29.00
N LEU A 481 -12.71 1.32 -30.14
CA LEU A 481 -14.15 1.45 -30.42
C LEU A 481 -14.87 0.08 -30.37
N GLN A 482 -14.26 -0.95 -30.96
CA GLN A 482 -14.81 -2.31 -30.93
C GLN A 482 -14.89 -2.86 -29.50
N ALA A 483 -13.87 -2.63 -28.66
CA ALA A 483 -13.90 -3.06 -27.27
C ALA A 483 -15.08 -2.45 -26.48
N THR A 484 -15.37 -1.16 -26.69
CA THR A 484 -16.55 -0.51 -26.10
C THR A 484 -17.85 -1.17 -26.60
N PHE A 485 -17.98 -1.40 -27.91
CA PHE A 485 -19.18 -2.05 -28.46
C PHE A 485 -19.39 -3.46 -27.92
N ASP A 486 -18.34 -4.27 -27.87
CA ASP A 486 -18.41 -5.65 -27.37
C ASP A 486 -18.89 -5.68 -25.91
N SER A 487 -18.40 -4.75 -25.07
CA SER A 487 -18.83 -4.64 -23.67
C SER A 487 -20.32 -4.30 -23.51
N LEU A 488 -20.84 -3.37 -24.33
CA LEU A 488 -22.25 -2.99 -24.34
C LEU A 488 -23.15 -4.13 -24.83
N VAL A 489 -22.71 -4.89 -25.83
CA VAL A 489 -23.43 -6.07 -26.33
C VAL A 489 -23.47 -7.17 -25.26
N ALA A 490 -22.36 -7.39 -24.55
CA ALA A 490 -22.28 -8.34 -23.45
C ALA A 490 -23.13 -7.95 -22.22
N GLY A 491 -23.38 -6.65 -22.01
CA GLY A 491 -24.14 -6.14 -20.89
C GLY A 491 -25.63 -6.53 -20.87
N HIS A 492 -26.24 -6.41 -19.68
CA HIS A 492 -27.64 -6.79 -19.45
C HIS A 492 -28.65 -5.67 -19.78
N CYS A 493 -28.24 -4.39 -19.72
CA CYS A 493 -29.11 -3.27 -20.04
C CYS A 493 -29.20 -3.06 -21.56
N ARG A 494 -30.43 -2.91 -22.08
CA ARG A 494 -30.71 -2.67 -23.50
C ARG A 494 -31.33 -1.29 -23.78
N ALA A 495 -31.62 -0.52 -22.72
CA ALA A 495 -32.25 0.79 -22.80
C ALA A 495 -31.21 1.90 -22.99
N PHE A 496 -30.40 1.81 -24.05
CA PHE A 496 -29.41 2.83 -24.38
C PHE A 496 -29.43 3.21 -25.86
N ASN A 497 -29.01 4.43 -26.16
CA ASN A 497 -28.56 4.85 -27.49
C ASN A 497 -27.12 5.37 -27.40
N LEU A 498 -26.39 5.24 -28.50
CA LEU A 498 -24.97 5.52 -28.58
C LEU A 498 -24.71 6.52 -29.69
N VAL A 499 -24.07 7.64 -29.37
CA VAL A 499 -23.64 8.63 -30.35
C VAL A 499 -22.12 8.68 -30.37
N VAL A 500 -21.53 8.22 -31.47
CA VAL A 500 -20.08 8.14 -31.65
C VAL A 500 -19.59 9.38 -32.39
N PHE A 501 -18.78 10.19 -31.71
CA PHE A 501 -18.11 11.35 -32.27
C PHE A 501 -16.71 10.96 -32.71
N THR A 502 -16.51 10.77 -34.01
CA THR A 502 -15.23 10.27 -34.56
C THR A 502 -14.57 11.26 -35.50
N THR A 503 -13.23 11.35 -35.43
CA THR A 503 -12.40 12.03 -36.43
C THR A 503 -12.10 11.12 -37.63
N GLY A 504 -12.35 9.82 -37.50
CA GLY A 504 -12.20 8.78 -38.52
C GLY A 504 -13.35 8.73 -39.52
N ASP A 505 -13.21 7.91 -40.55
CA ASP A 505 -14.25 7.76 -41.57
C ASP A 505 -15.50 7.09 -41.01
N LEU A 506 -16.67 7.54 -41.48
CA LEU A 506 -17.94 7.01 -40.99
C LEU A 506 -18.16 5.60 -41.55
N PRO A 507 -18.34 4.58 -40.70
CA PRO A 507 -18.58 3.21 -41.18
C PRO A 507 -19.95 3.07 -41.86
N ALA A 508 -20.91 3.92 -41.46
CA ALA A 508 -22.24 3.99 -42.07
C ALA A 508 -22.85 5.39 -41.90
N THR A 509 -23.76 5.77 -42.80
CA THR A 509 -24.61 6.96 -42.61
C THR A 509 -25.79 6.58 -41.71
N THR A 510 -25.90 7.24 -40.56
CA THR A 510 -26.90 6.96 -39.50
C THR A 510 -27.55 8.26 -39.04
N THR A 511 -28.60 8.16 -38.23
CA THR A 511 -29.36 9.30 -37.68
C THR A 511 -29.54 9.15 -36.17
N VAL A 512 -29.93 10.22 -35.48
CA VAL A 512 -30.25 10.21 -34.04
C VAL A 512 -31.39 9.25 -33.63
N ARG A 513 -32.11 8.67 -34.59
CA ARG A 513 -33.16 7.66 -34.34
C ARG A 513 -32.61 6.23 -34.30
N ASP A 514 -31.41 6.02 -34.82
CA ASP A 514 -30.75 4.72 -34.80
C ASP A 514 -30.15 4.46 -33.41
N THR A 515 -30.03 3.19 -33.01
CA THR A 515 -29.40 2.83 -31.73
C THR A 515 -27.95 3.29 -31.65
N VAL A 516 -27.24 3.27 -32.80
CA VAL A 516 -25.88 3.79 -32.93
C VAL A 516 -25.89 4.88 -34.00
N HIS A 517 -25.50 6.08 -33.60
CA HIS A 517 -25.40 7.24 -34.48
C HIS A 517 -23.96 7.73 -34.56
N PHE A 518 -23.38 7.73 -35.77
CA PHE A 518 -22.04 8.24 -36.02
C PHE A 518 -22.09 9.70 -36.46
N VAL A 519 -21.30 10.55 -35.80
CA VAL A 519 -21.15 11.97 -36.07
C VAL A 519 -19.69 12.26 -36.38
N LYS A 520 -19.42 12.75 -37.59
CA LYS A 520 -18.07 13.20 -37.97
C LYS A 520 -17.74 14.50 -37.24
N VAL A 521 -16.61 14.53 -36.55
CA VAL A 521 -16.10 15.71 -35.83
C VAL A 521 -14.64 15.99 -36.18
N SER A 522 -14.14 17.14 -35.72
CA SER A 522 -12.72 17.47 -35.63
C SER A 522 -12.33 17.72 -34.17
N THR A 523 -11.03 17.75 -33.90
CA THR A 523 -10.49 18.08 -32.57
C THR A 523 -10.88 19.49 -32.07
N ILE A 524 -11.43 20.35 -32.93
CA ILE A 524 -11.80 21.72 -32.60
C ILE A 524 -13.31 21.88 -32.38
N ASN A 525 -14.16 21.10 -33.07
CA ASN A 525 -15.61 21.31 -33.06
C ASN A 525 -16.40 20.23 -32.31
N TYR A 526 -15.75 19.18 -31.80
CA TYR A 526 -16.45 18.04 -31.21
C TYR A 526 -17.35 18.45 -30.03
N VAL A 527 -16.90 19.36 -29.16
CA VAL A 527 -17.70 19.85 -28.02
C VAL A 527 -18.97 20.58 -28.48
N GLU A 528 -18.88 21.41 -29.52
CA GLU A 528 -20.05 22.08 -30.10
C GLU A 528 -21.05 21.06 -30.66
N ARG A 529 -20.55 20.02 -31.33
CA ARG A 529 -21.37 18.94 -31.87
C ARG A 529 -22.03 18.12 -30.77
N ILE A 530 -21.35 17.84 -29.66
CA ILE A 530 -21.95 17.22 -28.48
C ILE A 530 -23.13 18.06 -27.99
N ASN A 531 -22.93 19.36 -27.78
CA ASN A 531 -23.99 20.24 -27.28
C ASN A 531 -25.20 20.31 -28.22
N GLN A 532 -24.99 20.25 -29.54
CA GLN A 532 -26.07 20.15 -30.53
C GLN A 532 -26.87 18.85 -30.41
N ILE A 533 -26.18 17.72 -30.18
CA ILE A 533 -26.81 16.41 -29.97
C ILE A 533 -27.57 16.37 -28.64
N VAL A 534 -26.99 16.91 -27.55
CA VAL A 534 -27.65 16.99 -26.23
C VAL A 534 -29.00 17.69 -26.34
N ALA A 535 -29.07 18.80 -27.08
CA ALA A 535 -30.31 19.55 -27.28
C ALA A 535 -31.39 18.79 -28.07
N GLN A 536 -31.01 17.76 -28.83
CA GLN A 536 -31.91 16.95 -29.66
C GLN A 536 -32.17 15.55 -29.08
N SER A 537 -31.43 15.16 -28.04
CA SER A 537 -31.50 13.83 -27.45
C SER A 537 -32.86 13.61 -26.78
N THR A 538 -33.40 12.41 -26.94
CA THR A 538 -34.59 11.95 -26.22
C THR A 538 -34.27 11.13 -24.99
N ALA A 539 -32.99 10.90 -24.70
CA ALA A 539 -32.56 10.15 -23.52
C ALA A 539 -32.89 10.91 -22.23
N ASP A 540 -33.11 10.17 -21.15
CA ASP A 540 -33.36 10.72 -19.81
C ASP A 540 -32.05 11.14 -19.15
N TRP A 541 -31.03 10.28 -19.29
CA TRP A 541 -29.70 10.44 -18.71
C TRP A 541 -28.63 10.38 -19.78
N LEU A 542 -27.61 11.22 -19.67
CA LEU A 542 -26.49 11.29 -20.60
C LEU A 542 -25.18 10.96 -19.88
N LEU A 543 -24.32 10.20 -20.56
CA LEU A 543 -23.00 9.80 -20.12
C LEU A 543 -21.98 10.21 -21.18
N LEU A 544 -20.88 10.85 -20.77
CA LEU A 544 -19.71 11.02 -21.62
C LEU A 544 -18.76 9.83 -21.40
N ALA A 545 -18.26 9.22 -22.47
CA ALA A 545 -17.28 8.13 -22.41
C ALA A 545 -16.30 8.22 -23.59
N GLU A 546 -15.19 7.51 -23.51
CA GLU A 546 -14.17 7.45 -24.56
C GLU A 546 -14.13 6.06 -25.21
N ALA A 547 -13.77 6.02 -26.49
CA ALA A 547 -13.51 4.76 -27.18
C ALA A 547 -12.42 3.99 -26.45
N GLY A 548 -12.70 2.73 -26.11
CA GLY A 548 -11.84 1.86 -25.30
C GLY A 548 -12.35 1.66 -23.88
N ASP A 549 -13.23 2.53 -23.38
CA ASP A 549 -13.95 2.29 -22.13
C ASP A 549 -14.89 1.11 -22.30
N GLN A 550 -14.91 0.21 -21.31
CA GLN A 550 -15.71 -1.01 -21.33
C GLN A 550 -16.79 -0.94 -20.25
N PHE A 551 -18.05 -1.12 -20.64
CA PHE A 551 -19.16 -1.16 -19.71
C PHE A 551 -19.17 -2.47 -18.93
N THR A 552 -19.37 -2.39 -17.62
CA THR A 552 -19.57 -3.60 -16.81
C THR A 552 -20.93 -4.22 -17.16
N ALA A 553 -21.04 -5.54 -16.98
CA ALA A 553 -22.23 -6.28 -17.40
C ALA A 553 -23.52 -5.80 -16.72
N SER A 554 -23.41 -5.36 -15.46
CA SER A 554 -24.53 -4.98 -14.59
C SER A 554 -24.60 -3.49 -14.26
N GLY A 555 -23.59 -2.66 -14.58
CA GLY A 555 -23.54 -1.25 -14.18
C GLY A 555 -24.74 -0.43 -14.63
N LEU A 556 -25.03 -0.41 -15.95
CA LEU A 556 -26.22 0.28 -16.48
C LEU A 556 -27.53 -0.34 -16.00
N LEU A 557 -27.57 -1.66 -15.74
CA LEU A 557 -28.77 -2.32 -15.21
C LEU A 557 -29.08 -1.86 -13.78
N ARG A 558 -28.04 -1.70 -12.95
CA ARG A 558 -28.15 -1.16 -11.60
C ARG A 558 -28.65 0.27 -11.62
N ALA A 559 -28.09 1.09 -12.51
CA ALA A 559 -28.53 2.47 -12.70
C ALA A 559 -29.99 2.54 -13.20
N SER A 560 -30.41 1.65 -14.11
CA SER A 560 -31.81 1.58 -14.58
C SER A 560 -32.81 1.39 -13.43
N LEU A 561 -32.47 0.57 -12.44
CA LEU A 561 -33.37 0.26 -11.33
C LEU A 561 -33.46 1.42 -10.33
N GLU A 562 -32.34 2.03 -9.95
CA GLU A 562 -32.36 3.10 -8.95
C GLU A 562 -32.83 4.45 -9.51
N LEU A 563 -32.55 4.72 -10.78
CA LEU A 563 -32.96 5.98 -11.42
C LEU A 563 -34.39 5.92 -11.97
N ALA A 564 -35.05 4.75 -11.92
CA ALA A 564 -36.45 4.63 -12.28
C ALA A 564 -37.32 5.37 -11.25
N GLY A 565 -37.77 6.57 -11.61
CA GLY A 565 -38.61 7.41 -10.74
C GLY A 565 -37.85 8.23 -9.70
N ALA A 566 -36.52 8.36 -9.85
CA ALA A 566 -35.73 9.25 -9.01
C ALA A 566 -36.08 10.73 -9.30
N GLU A 567 -36.75 11.39 -8.35
CA GLU A 567 -37.07 12.81 -8.43
C GLU A 567 -35.97 13.66 -7.78
N GLY A 568 -35.70 14.85 -8.32
CA GLY A 568 -34.76 15.81 -7.73
C GLY A 568 -33.27 15.48 -7.93
N VAL A 569 -32.94 14.35 -8.56
CA VAL A 569 -31.55 13.99 -8.90
C VAL A 569 -31.15 14.65 -10.22
N ARG A 570 -30.04 15.39 -10.19
CA ARG A 570 -29.50 16.16 -11.32
C ARG A 570 -28.34 15.44 -12.00
N ALA A 571 -27.46 14.84 -11.21
CA ALA A 571 -26.30 14.10 -11.70
C ALA A 571 -25.87 13.03 -10.69
N VAL A 572 -25.38 11.90 -11.20
CA VAL A 572 -25.02 10.73 -10.41
C VAL A 572 -23.60 10.29 -10.77
N ALA A 573 -22.72 10.29 -9.77
CA ALA A 573 -21.45 9.59 -9.88
C ALA A 573 -21.69 8.09 -9.74
N MET A 574 -21.03 7.29 -10.56
CA MET A 574 -20.93 5.86 -10.35
C MET A 574 -19.50 5.50 -9.97
N ASP A 575 -19.23 4.26 -9.58
CA ASP A 575 -17.86 3.79 -9.40
C ASP A 575 -17.24 3.38 -10.75
N GLU A 576 -15.94 3.17 -10.79
CA GLU A 576 -15.26 2.61 -11.96
C GLU A 576 -14.08 1.73 -11.55
N LEU A 577 -13.65 0.87 -12.47
CA LEU A 577 -12.36 0.20 -12.38
C LEU A 577 -11.41 0.85 -13.38
N GLN A 578 -10.17 1.05 -12.97
CA GLN A 578 -9.15 1.69 -13.78
C GLN A 578 -8.00 0.74 -14.09
N ARG A 579 -7.66 0.63 -15.37
CA ARG A 579 -6.45 -0.02 -15.84
C ARG A 579 -5.26 0.92 -15.66
N GLN A 580 -4.35 0.53 -14.79
CA GLN A 580 -3.10 1.22 -14.50
C GLN A 580 -2.11 1.09 -15.65
N ALA A 581 -1.04 1.90 -15.65
CA ALA A 581 -0.01 1.88 -16.69
C ALA A 581 0.72 0.53 -16.84
N ASN A 582 0.81 -0.26 -15.75
CA ASN A 582 1.35 -1.62 -15.79
C ASN A 582 0.35 -2.67 -16.31
N GLY A 583 -0.88 -2.25 -16.65
CA GLY A 583 -1.96 -3.10 -17.14
C GLY A 583 -2.86 -3.69 -16.06
N ALA A 584 -2.51 -3.60 -14.77
CA ALA A 584 -3.32 -4.09 -13.65
C ALA A 584 -4.58 -3.24 -13.44
N LEU A 585 -5.59 -3.80 -12.78
CA LEU A 585 -6.81 -3.10 -12.40
C LEU A 585 -6.71 -2.58 -10.96
N ALA A 586 -7.19 -1.36 -10.76
CA ALA A 586 -7.48 -0.78 -9.46
C ALA A 586 -8.94 -0.34 -9.42
N ASP A 587 -9.58 -0.49 -8.27
CA ASP A 587 -10.88 0.09 -8.04
C ASP A 587 -10.80 1.61 -7.81
N VAL A 588 -11.83 2.33 -8.25
CA VAL A 588 -12.12 3.71 -7.88
C VAL A 588 -13.53 3.72 -7.33
N PHE A 589 -13.62 3.31 -6.07
CA PHE A 589 -14.84 3.29 -5.28
C PHE A 589 -14.95 4.62 -4.56
N ARG A 590 -15.72 5.53 -5.17
CA ARG A 590 -15.86 6.90 -4.71
C ARG A 590 -16.67 6.89 -3.41
N PRO A 591 -16.38 7.77 -2.44
CA PRO A 591 -17.34 8.01 -1.37
C PRO A 591 -18.63 8.61 -1.96
N GLY A 592 -19.61 8.92 -1.11
CA GLY A 592 -20.70 9.79 -1.50
C GLY A 592 -20.21 11.15 -2.02
N VAL A 593 -21.14 12.06 -2.31
CA VAL A 593 -20.79 13.40 -2.83
C VAL A 593 -19.84 14.12 -1.88
N ASN A 594 -18.57 14.23 -2.29
CA ASN A 594 -17.48 14.81 -1.51
C ASN A 594 -16.91 16.00 -2.29
N LEU A 595 -17.28 17.21 -1.86
CA LEU A 595 -16.94 18.45 -2.55
C LEU A 595 -15.43 18.67 -2.58
N ASP A 596 -14.78 18.36 -1.47
CA ASP A 596 -13.34 18.57 -1.30
C ASP A 596 -12.54 17.62 -2.21
N LEU A 597 -12.92 16.33 -2.30
CA LEU A 597 -12.31 15.43 -3.27
C LEU A 597 -12.62 15.82 -4.72
N LEU A 598 -13.85 16.28 -5.02
CA LEU A 598 -14.20 16.74 -6.37
C LEU A 598 -13.30 17.89 -6.84
N GLN A 599 -12.95 18.81 -5.95
CA GLN A 599 -12.11 19.96 -6.27
C GLN A 599 -10.62 19.63 -6.25
N THR A 600 -10.20 18.77 -5.32
CA THR A 600 -8.78 18.47 -5.10
C THR A 600 -8.27 17.31 -5.94
N VAL A 601 -9.11 16.38 -6.39
CA VAL A 601 -8.75 15.23 -7.23
C VAL A 601 -9.79 15.03 -8.37
N PRO A 602 -10.02 16.04 -9.22
CA PRO A 602 -11.07 15.98 -10.25
C PRO A 602 -10.85 14.87 -11.28
N SER A 603 -9.60 14.48 -11.54
CA SER A 603 -9.28 13.38 -12.47
C SER A 603 -9.89 12.03 -12.05
N LEU A 604 -10.20 11.85 -10.76
CA LEU A 604 -10.91 10.68 -10.25
C LEU A 604 -12.38 10.98 -9.98
N MET A 605 -12.73 12.19 -9.53
CA MET A 605 -14.09 12.51 -9.06
C MET A 605 -15.02 13.09 -10.13
N ALA A 606 -14.50 13.65 -11.21
CA ALA A 606 -15.24 14.39 -12.23
C ALA A 606 -15.21 13.71 -13.60
N ARG A 607 -15.61 12.43 -13.64
CA ARG A 607 -15.65 11.63 -14.87
C ARG A 607 -16.77 10.61 -14.86
N HIS A 608 -17.31 10.33 -16.05
CA HIS A 608 -18.35 9.33 -16.28
C HIS A 608 -19.62 9.53 -15.44
N TRP A 609 -20.00 10.79 -15.20
CA TRP A 609 -21.24 11.08 -14.49
C TRP A 609 -22.45 10.81 -15.40
N LEU A 610 -23.48 10.21 -14.82
CA LEU A 610 -24.81 10.17 -15.43
C LEU A 610 -25.50 11.50 -15.13
N ILE A 611 -25.75 12.31 -16.15
CA ILE A 611 -26.32 13.64 -15.99
C ILE A 611 -27.70 13.67 -16.61
N GLN A 612 -28.69 14.19 -15.87
CA GLN A 612 -30.03 14.33 -16.40
C GLN A 612 -29.99 15.24 -17.63
N ARG A 613 -30.57 14.81 -18.75
CA ARG A 613 -30.50 15.53 -20.02
C ARG A 613 -31.03 16.97 -19.89
N ASP A 614 -32.15 17.17 -19.18
CA ASP A 614 -32.72 18.51 -18.95
C ASP A 614 -31.74 19.44 -18.23
N VAL A 615 -31.05 18.91 -17.21
CA VAL A 615 -30.05 19.65 -16.43
C VAL A 615 -28.88 20.04 -17.34
N LEU A 616 -28.37 19.10 -18.15
CA LEU A 616 -27.28 19.40 -19.07
C LEU A 616 -27.68 20.44 -20.13
N ALA A 617 -28.89 20.35 -20.67
CA ALA A 617 -29.42 21.30 -21.64
C ALA A 617 -29.61 22.71 -21.03
N GLN A 618 -30.15 22.80 -19.82
CA GLN A 618 -30.30 24.07 -19.09
C GLN A 618 -28.95 24.71 -18.77
N ALA A 619 -27.94 23.90 -18.45
CA ALA A 619 -26.55 24.32 -18.28
C ALA A 619 -25.83 24.66 -19.60
N LYS A 620 -26.54 24.64 -20.75
CA LYS A 620 -26.04 24.88 -22.11
C LYS A 620 -24.94 23.91 -22.56
N GLY A 621 -24.94 22.69 -22.02
CA GLY A 621 -23.98 21.65 -22.34
C GLY A 621 -22.59 21.87 -21.73
N PHE A 622 -21.57 21.32 -22.38
CA PHE A 622 -20.17 21.44 -21.96
C PHE A 622 -19.52 22.72 -22.49
N SER A 623 -18.57 23.28 -21.74
CA SER A 623 -17.83 24.47 -22.18
C SER A 623 -16.85 24.14 -23.29
N THR A 624 -16.90 24.90 -24.39
CA THR A 624 -15.91 24.82 -25.48
C THR A 624 -14.55 25.43 -25.09
N GLU A 625 -14.49 26.19 -24.00
CA GLU A 625 -13.24 26.80 -23.51
C GLU A 625 -12.34 25.80 -22.78
N TYR A 626 -12.94 24.75 -22.21
CA TYR A 626 -12.25 23.76 -21.37
C TYR A 626 -12.42 22.32 -21.89
N PRO A 627 -11.99 22.00 -23.12
CA PRO A 627 -12.16 20.68 -23.73
C PRO A 627 -11.50 19.51 -22.98
N GLN A 628 -10.53 19.78 -22.10
CA GLN A 628 -9.83 18.78 -21.29
C GLN A 628 -10.37 18.68 -19.85
N ALA A 629 -11.44 19.43 -19.52
CA ALA A 629 -12.05 19.44 -18.19
C ALA A 629 -13.59 19.55 -18.28
N LEU A 630 -14.19 18.90 -19.29
CA LEU A 630 -15.60 19.05 -19.66
C LEU A 630 -16.55 18.76 -18.49
N GLU A 631 -16.44 17.58 -17.90
CA GLU A 631 -17.29 17.16 -16.79
C GLU A 631 -16.99 17.95 -15.52
N PHE A 632 -15.71 18.22 -15.23
CA PHE A 632 -15.33 19.01 -14.05
C PHE A 632 -15.89 20.44 -14.09
N ASP A 633 -15.79 21.12 -15.25
CA ASP A 633 -16.40 22.43 -15.47
C ASP A 633 -17.90 22.41 -15.24
N LEU A 634 -18.57 21.44 -15.85
CA LEU A 634 -20.02 21.29 -15.74
C LEU A 634 -20.46 21.05 -14.30
N LEU A 635 -19.83 20.10 -13.59
CA LEU A 635 -20.17 19.79 -12.20
C LEU A 635 -20.00 21.00 -11.29
N LEU A 636 -18.92 21.78 -11.47
CA LEU A 636 -18.72 23.01 -10.70
C LEU A 636 -19.78 24.08 -11.02
N ARG A 637 -20.20 24.23 -12.28
CA ARG A 637 -21.33 25.11 -12.65
C ARG A 637 -22.66 24.65 -12.04
N LEU A 638 -22.91 23.34 -12.00
CA LEU A 638 -24.10 22.79 -11.35
C LEU A 638 -24.10 23.06 -9.83
N ILE A 639 -22.94 23.05 -9.19
CA ILE A 639 -22.79 23.39 -7.77
C ILE A 639 -22.96 24.89 -7.54
N GLU A 640 -22.46 25.73 -8.45
CA GLU A 640 -22.68 27.18 -8.41
C GLU A 640 -24.16 27.55 -8.51
N ASP A 641 -24.90 26.89 -9.40
CA ASP A 641 -26.31 27.20 -9.65
C ASP A 641 -27.28 26.60 -8.60
N GLY A 642 -26.98 25.41 -8.07
CA GLY A 642 -27.92 24.63 -7.26
C GLY A 642 -27.36 24.01 -5.98
N GLY A 643 -26.11 24.30 -5.61
CA GLY A 643 -25.43 23.66 -4.49
C GLY A 643 -25.18 22.17 -4.71
N LEU A 644 -24.96 21.43 -3.61
CA LEU A 644 -24.74 19.97 -3.65
C LEU A 644 -26.04 19.16 -3.80
N ALA A 645 -27.20 19.78 -3.59
CA ALA A 645 -28.49 19.10 -3.63
C ALA A 645 -28.75 18.47 -5.01
N GLY A 646 -29.22 17.22 -5.03
CA GLY A 646 -29.47 16.49 -6.28
C GLY A 646 -28.22 15.94 -6.97
N LEU A 647 -27.03 16.14 -6.42
CA LEU A 647 -25.88 15.29 -6.77
C LEU A 647 -25.97 14.02 -5.93
N ALA A 648 -25.71 12.88 -6.55
CA ALA A 648 -25.76 11.59 -5.87
C ALA A 648 -24.58 10.71 -6.29
N HIS A 649 -24.38 9.62 -5.54
CA HIS A 649 -23.45 8.56 -5.88
C HIS A 649 -24.18 7.23 -5.81
N LEU A 650 -23.95 6.39 -6.82
CA LEU A 650 -24.41 5.02 -6.87
C LEU A 650 -23.18 4.12 -6.85
N ALA A 651 -23.01 3.39 -5.75
CA ALA A 651 -21.86 2.53 -5.49
C ALA A 651 -21.89 1.22 -6.31
N GLU A 652 -21.77 1.36 -7.63
CA GLU A 652 -21.64 0.26 -8.59
C GLU A 652 -20.66 0.67 -9.70
N PRO A 653 -19.67 -0.18 -10.05
CA PRO A 653 -18.78 0.12 -11.15
C PRO A 653 -19.52 0.15 -12.49
N LEU A 654 -19.52 1.30 -13.16
CA LEU A 654 -20.14 1.46 -14.46
C LEU A 654 -19.20 1.03 -15.60
N LEU A 655 -17.91 1.37 -15.47
CA LEU A 655 -16.91 1.21 -16.51
C LEU A 655 -15.63 0.54 -15.99
N ILE A 656 -14.94 -0.14 -16.89
CA ILE A 656 -13.51 -0.43 -16.85
C ILE A 656 -12.84 0.49 -17.87
N CYS A 657 -12.07 1.46 -17.40
CA CYS A 657 -11.46 2.53 -18.21
C CYS A 657 -9.94 2.61 -17.95
N ASN A 658 -9.24 3.45 -18.68
CA ASN A 658 -7.82 3.71 -18.38
C ASN A 658 -7.68 4.69 -17.21
N ALA A 659 -6.69 4.45 -16.35
CA ALA A 659 -6.31 5.40 -15.32
C ALA A 659 -5.89 6.74 -15.97
N PRO A 660 -6.22 7.89 -15.35
CA PRO A 660 -5.71 9.18 -15.81
C PRO A 660 -4.17 9.17 -15.86
N VAL A 661 -3.60 9.80 -16.88
CA VAL A 661 -2.16 10.01 -16.96
C VAL A 661 -1.72 10.92 -15.81
N GLU A 662 -0.61 10.60 -15.12
CA GLU A 662 -0.07 11.41 -14.02
C GLU A 662 0.56 12.74 -14.49
N GLU A 663 -0.18 13.56 -15.23
CA GLU A 663 0.23 14.88 -15.71
C GLU A 663 -0.68 16.00 -15.15
N SER A 664 -0.12 17.19 -14.96
CA SER A 664 -0.90 18.34 -14.50
C SER A 664 -1.79 18.89 -15.62
N SER A 665 -3.09 18.97 -15.38
CA SER A 665 -4.02 19.63 -16.31
C SER A 665 -4.09 21.14 -16.03
N ALA A 666 -3.65 21.95 -17.00
CA ALA A 666 -3.77 23.41 -16.89
C ALA A 666 -5.24 23.87 -16.89
N GLN A 667 -6.12 23.16 -17.62
CA GLN A 667 -7.53 23.52 -17.74
C GLN A 667 -8.32 23.22 -16.48
N GLU A 668 -8.07 22.09 -15.81
CA GLU A 668 -8.69 21.80 -14.51
C GLU A 668 -8.40 22.91 -13.49
N ARG A 669 -7.14 23.37 -13.41
CA ARG A 669 -6.77 24.49 -12.55
C ARG A 669 -7.48 25.79 -12.92
N GLN A 670 -7.65 26.08 -14.21
CA GLN A 670 -8.37 27.26 -14.69
C GLN A 670 -9.86 27.19 -14.33
N VAL A 671 -10.49 26.04 -14.57
CA VAL A 671 -11.89 25.76 -14.21
C VAL A 671 -12.12 25.94 -12.71
N LEU A 672 -11.26 25.35 -11.88
CA LEU A 672 -11.35 25.48 -10.43
C LEU A 672 -11.17 26.94 -9.98
N THR A 673 -10.19 27.65 -10.54
CA THR A 673 -9.97 29.08 -10.24
C THR A 673 -11.18 29.93 -10.62
N ARG A 674 -11.79 29.69 -11.79
CA ARG A 674 -13.02 30.36 -12.24
C ARG A 674 -14.18 30.05 -11.29
N SER A 675 -14.34 28.80 -10.88
CA SER A 675 -15.41 28.38 -9.97
C SER A 675 -15.32 29.08 -8.62
N LEU A 676 -14.11 29.10 -8.05
CA LEU A 676 -13.84 29.76 -6.78
C LEU A 676 -14.11 31.28 -6.89
N ALA A 677 -13.74 31.91 -8.01
CA ALA A 677 -14.04 33.32 -8.26
C ALA A 677 -15.56 33.58 -8.40
N ALA A 678 -16.31 32.71 -9.07
CA ALA A 678 -17.76 32.80 -9.18
C ALA A 678 -18.47 32.70 -7.80
N ARG A 679 -17.87 31.96 -6.87
CA ARG A 679 -18.31 31.86 -5.47
C ARG A 679 -17.79 33.00 -4.57
N GLY A 680 -17.05 33.96 -5.13
CA GLY A 680 -16.56 35.15 -4.43
C GLY A 680 -15.17 35.04 -3.81
N TYR A 681 -14.45 33.95 -4.01
CA TYR A 681 -13.09 33.76 -3.48
C TYR A 681 -12.02 34.36 -4.38
N ARG A 682 -10.94 34.84 -3.79
CA ARG A 682 -9.70 35.23 -4.49
C ARG A 682 -8.64 34.13 -4.35
N ALA A 683 -9.09 32.90 -4.52
CA ALA A 683 -8.31 31.74 -4.17
C ALA A 683 -7.07 31.56 -5.07
N GLN A 684 -6.01 31.01 -4.48
CA GLN A 684 -4.86 30.49 -5.19
C GLN A 684 -4.92 28.97 -5.21
N VAL A 685 -4.91 28.40 -6.41
CA VAL A 685 -4.84 26.94 -6.62
C VAL A 685 -3.39 26.57 -6.92
N SER A 686 -2.82 25.62 -6.19
CA SER A 686 -1.51 25.01 -6.44
C SER A 686 -1.61 23.49 -6.54
N SER A 687 -0.52 22.82 -6.90
CA SER A 687 -0.43 21.37 -6.96
C SER A 687 0.95 20.94 -6.43
N ALA A 688 0.97 20.05 -5.44
CA ALA A 688 2.19 19.52 -4.85
C ALA A 688 2.52 18.11 -5.36
N LEU A 689 1.49 17.35 -5.75
CA LEU A 689 1.59 16.04 -6.36
C LEU A 689 0.80 16.03 -7.67
N PRO A 690 1.20 15.24 -8.68
CA PRO A 690 0.41 15.08 -9.90
C PRO A 690 -1.04 14.74 -9.57
N LEU A 691 -1.97 15.30 -10.37
CA LEU A 691 -3.42 15.07 -10.26
C LEU A 691 -4.08 15.52 -8.95
N THR A 692 -3.37 16.22 -8.06
CA THR A 692 -3.96 16.81 -6.87
C THR A 692 -3.83 18.33 -6.84
N TYR A 693 -4.85 18.99 -6.29
CA TYR A 693 -4.90 20.43 -6.12
C TYR A 693 -5.00 20.79 -4.64
N GLN A 694 -4.33 21.88 -4.28
CA GLN A 694 -4.43 22.52 -2.98
C GLN A 694 -4.99 23.92 -3.18
N ILE A 695 -5.99 24.29 -2.37
CA ILE A 695 -6.70 25.55 -2.47
C ILE A 695 -6.37 26.40 -1.25
N ASP A 696 -5.73 27.55 -1.47
CA ASP A 696 -5.69 28.65 -0.51
C ASP A 696 -6.82 29.62 -0.89
N TYR A 697 -7.88 29.69 -0.08
CA TYR A 697 -9.05 30.52 -0.35
C TYR A 697 -8.78 32.03 -0.24
N GLN A 698 -7.64 32.41 0.36
CA GLN A 698 -7.22 33.79 0.60
C GLN A 698 -8.30 34.65 1.27
N HIS A 699 -8.87 34.14 2.36
CA HIS A 699 -9.84 34.87 3.17
C HIS A 699 -9.28 36.22 3.62
N ALA A 700 -10.06 37.28 3.42
CA ALA A 700 -9.66 38.63 3.84
C ALA A 700 -9.71 38.80 5.36
N GLU A 701 -10.65 38.10 6.01
CA GLU A 701 -10.82 38.13 7.45
C GLU A 701 -9.77 37.26 8.14
N ARG A 702 -9.34 37.73 9.31
CA ARG A 702 -8.46 36.97 10.21
C ARG A 702 -9.14 36.90 11.57
N PRO A 703 -10.10 36.00 11.79
CA PRO A 703 -10.92 35.95 13.01
C PRO A 703 -10.10 35.63 14.26
N LEU A 704 -10.63 35.94 15.44
CA LEU A 704 -10.01 35.46 16.69
C LEU A 704 -10.32 33.96 16.87
N VAL A 705 -9.30 33.17 17.20
CA VAL A 705 -9.44 31.73 17.51
C VAL A 705 -9.23 31.50 19.00
N SER A 706 -10.12 30.78 19.67
CA SER A 706 -9.95 30.36 21.06
C SER A 706 -9.55 28.88 21.12
N ILE A 707 -8.32 28.60 21.53
CA ILE A 707 -7.82 27.25 21.77
C ILE A 707 -8.16 26.84 23.19
N ILE A 708 -8.90 25.75 23.35
CA ILE A 708 -9.38 25.25 24.64
C ILE A 708 -8.59 24.00 25.00
N LEU A 709 -7.92 24.06 26.15
CA LEU A 709 -7.14 22.98 26.74
C LEU A 709 -7.78 22.57 28.07
N GLN A 710 -8.11 21.29 28.21
CA GLN A 710 -8.61 20.75 29.47
C GLN A 710 -7.46 20.51 30.47
N SER A 711 -7.69 20.88 31.72
CA SER A 711 -6.75 20.65 32.81
C SER A 711 -7.44 19.87 33.93
N GLN A 712 -6.85 18.74 34.30
CA GLN A 712 -7.33 17.87 35.37
C GLN A 712 -6.20 16.98 35.88
N ASP A 713 -5.45 17.46 36.88
CA ASP A 713 -4.34 16.71 37.50
C ASP A 713 -3.29 16.16 36.50
N ASN A 714 -3.14 16.83 35.35
CA ASN A 714 -2.43 16.36 34.14
C ASN A 714 -1.25 17.27 33.74
N LEU A 715 -0.47 17.75 34.72
CA LEU A 715 0.52 18.80 34.55
C LEU A 715 1.50 18.55 33.38
N GLU A 716 2.07 17.35 33.27
CA GLU A 716 3.08 17.05 32.24
C GLU A 716 2.53 17.16 30.82
N SER A 717 1.39 16.52 30.55
CA SER A 717 0.73 16.57 29.23
C SER A 717 0.32 18.00 28.90
N LEU A 718 -0.33 18.70 29.84
CA LEU A 718 -0.77 20.08 29.66
C LEU A 718 0.39 21.05 29.39
N GLN A 719 1.52 20.89 30.10
CA GLN A 719 2.73 21.66 29.84
C GLN A 719 3.26 21.43 28.43
N ARG A 720 3.36 20.17 27.99
CA ARG A 720 3.82 19.82 26.62
C ARG A 720 2.91 20.43 25.56
N ALA A 721 1.60 20.26 25.70
CA ALA A 721 0.61 20.83 24.77
C ALA A 721 0.71 22.37 24.73
N LEU A 722 0.70 23.04 25.89
CA LEU A 722 0.79 24.50 25.96
C LEU A 722 2.09 25.02 25.35
N VAL A 723 3.24 24.42 25.70
CA VAL A 723 4.54 24.81 25.15
C VAL A 723 4.55 24.63 23.63
N SER A 724 4.02 23.51 23.13
CA SER A 724 3.93 23.25 21.70
C SER A 724 3.08 24.30 20.97
N VAL A 725 1.90 24.63 21.50
CA VAL A 725 1.02 25.69 20.98
C VAL A 725 1.75 27.03 20.96
N LEU A 726 2.36 27.45 22.07
CA LEU A 726 3.02 28.75 22.19
C LEU A 726 4.26 28.88 21.29
N GLN A 727 5.04 27.81 21.13
CA GLN A 727 6.28 27.83 20.34
C GLN A 727 6.04 27.71 18.84
N ARG A 728 5.02 26.94 18.41
CA ARG A 728 4.83 26.59 17.00
C ARG A 728 3.76 27.40 16.31
N THR A 729 2.75 27.91 17.02
CA THR A 729 1.62 28.62 16.38
C THR A 729 2.03 29.98 15.82
N ARG A 730 1.95 30.15 14.50
CA ARG A 730 2.26 31.42 13.82
C ARG A 730 1.09 32.39 13.72
N TYR A 731 -0.13 31.87 13.71
CA TYR A 731 -1.33 32.68 13.67
C TYR A 731 -1.43 33.57 14.91
N GLN A 732 -1.43 34.90 14.76
CA GLN A 732 -1.29 35.81 15.90
C GLN A 732 -2.59 36.09 16.66
N ARG A 733 -3.74 36.00 15.99
CA ARG A 733 -5.06 36.30 16.56
C ARG A 733 -5.66 35.06 17.21
N HIS A 734 -5.01 34.57 18.26
CA HIS A 734 -5.56 33.49 19.09
C HIS A 734 -5.50 33.85 20.57
N GLU A 735 -6.39 33.22 21.34
CA GLU A 735 -6.26 33.08 22.80
C GLU A 735 -6.18 31.59 23.15
N VAL A 736 -5.58 31.27 24.30
CA VAL A 736 -5.55 29.94 24.89
C VAL A 736 -6.30 29.98 26.21
N LEU A 737 -7.33 29.15 26.32
CA LEU A 737 -8.16 28.97 27.50
C LEU A 737 -7.80 27.63 28.13
N ILE A 738 -7.23 27.65 29.33
CA ILE A 738 -7.00 26.45 30.12
C ILE A 738 -8.19 26.28 31.06
N ALA A 739 -9.03 25.27 30.81
CA ALA A 739 -10.19 24.96 31.62
C ALA A 739 -9.80 23.95 32.72
N ASP A 740 -9.57 24.45 33.93
CA ASP A 740 -9.22 23.67 35.12
C ASP A 740 -10.46 23.05 35.77
N ASN A 741 -10.54 21.73 35.71
CA ASN A 741 -11.67 20.93 36.18
C ASN A 741 -11.55 20.56 37.66
N HIS A 742 -11.40 21.58 38.50
CA HIS A 742 -11.27 21.42 39.95
C HIS A 742 -10.11 20.47 40.33
N SER A 743 -8.93 20.70 39.73
CA SER A 743 -7.73 19.91 40.00
C SER A 743 -7.33 19.94 41.48
N GLN A 744 -6.82 18.82 41.98
CA GLN A 744 -6.40 18.65 43.39
C GLN A 744 -4.88 18.70 43.56
N SER A 745 -4.12 18.56 42.46
CA SER A 745 -2.66 18.64 42.48
C SER A 745 -2.17 20.05 42.84
N GLU A 746 -1.39 20.16 43.93
CA GLU A 746 -0.79 21.41 44.38
C GLU A 746 0.24 21.95 43.37
N GLU A 747 0.99 21.06 42.72
CA GLU A 747 1.97 21.42 41.70
C GLU A 747 1.28 22.04 40.47
N LEU A 748 0.20 21.41 40.00
CA LEU A 748 -0.61 21.93 38.90
C LEU A 748 -1.25 23.28 39.28
N ALA A 749 -1.84 23.38 40.47
CA ALA A 749 -2.45 24.61 40.96
C ALA A 749 -1.43 25.77 41.03
N THR A 750 -0.22 25.49 41.53
CA THR A 750 0.90 26.44 41.58
C THR A 750 1.31 26.87 40.16
N TRP A 751 1.46 25.91 39.25
CA TRP A 751 1.83 26.17 37.88
C TRP A 751 0.78 27.01 37.15
N LEU A 752 -0.51 26.66 37.24
CA LEU A 752 -1.63 27.42 36.67
C LEU A 752 -1.69 28.84 37.22
N SER A 753 -1.55 29.01 38.53
CA SER A 753 -1.49 30.35 39.16
C SER A 753 -0.31 31.17 38.64
N SER A 754 0.81 30.50 38.31
CA SER A 754 1.95 31.16 37.71
C SER A 754 1.70 31.64 36.27
N LEU A 755 0.71 31.09 35.56
CA LEU A 755 0.35 31.49 34.20
C LEU A 755 -0.62 32.67 34.18
N GLU A 756 -1.42 32.83 35.23
CA GLU A 756 -2.33 33.96 35.40
C GLU A 756 -1.53 35.28 35.36
N GLY A 757 -1.92 36.18 34.46
CA GLY A 757 -1.27 37.49 34.29
C GLY A 757 0.04 37.51 33.49
N LYS A 758 0.54 36.37 33.00
CA LYS A 758 1.80 36.32 32.19
C LYS A 758 1.62 36.66 30.71
N GLY A 759 0.40 36.95 30.24
CA GLY A 759 0.18 37.48 28.89
C GLY A 759 -1.29 37.66 28.52
N ASP A 760 -1.56 38.58 27.59
CA ASP A 760 -2.93 38.96 27.18
C ASP A 760 -3.70 37.84 26.46
N ARG A 761 -3.00 36.80 26.00
CA ARG A 761 -3.56 35.70 25.19
C ARG A 761 -3.80 34.41 25.96
N LEU A 762 -3.40 34.32 27.24
CA LEU A 762 -3.53 33.10 28.03
C LEU A 762 -4.46 33.35 29.22
N ARG A 763 -5.53 32.55 29.34
CA ARG A 763 -6.50 32.65 30.43
C ARG A 763 -6.69 31.28 31.06
N VAL A 764 -6.71 31.24 32.39
CA VAL A 764 -7.09 30.06 33.16
C VAL A 764 -8.54 30.25 33.61
N LEU A 765 -9.41 29.31 33.27
CA LEU A 765 -10.81 29.26 33.69
C LEU A 765 -10.93 28.14 34.72
N ARG A 766 -11.31 28.47 35.95
CA ARG A 766 -11.41 27.50 37.04
C ARG A 766 -12.85 27.13 37.30
N SER A 767 -13.17 25.85 37.21
CA SER A 767 -14.48 25.36 37.62
C SER A 767 -14.58 25.29 39.15
N GLY A 768 -15.70 25.74 39.70
CA GLY A 768 -15.97 25.69 41.15
C GLY A 768 -16.23 24.27 41.67
N GLN A 769 -16.53 23.32 40.77
CA GLN A 769 -16.78 21.92 41.06
C GLN A 769 -16.27 21.04 39.91
N ARG A 770 -16.15 19.73 40.13
CA ARG A 770 -15.80 18.82 39.03
C ARG A 770 -17.00 18.67 38.07
N LEU A 771 -16.73 18.84 36.79
CA LEU A 771 -17.67 18.68 35.67
C LEU A 771 -17.25 17.47 34.83
N SER A 772 -18.18 16.97 34.00
CA SER A 772 -17.82 16.03 32.94
C SER A 772 -17.00 16.72 31.84
N ALA A 773 -16.30 15.95 30.99
CA ALA A 773 -15.48 16.51 29.92
C ALA A 773 -16.28 17.42 28.96
N SER A 774 -17.47 17.00 28.54
CA SER A 774 -18.37 17.78 27.67
C SER A 774 -18.86 19.05 28.35
N ALA A 775 -19.26 18.98 29.63
CA ALA A 775 -19.72 20.15 30.38
C ALA A 775 -18.59 21.17 30.62
N LEU A 776 -17.37 20.70 30.89
CA LEU A 776 -16.20 21.56 31.02
C LEU A 776 -15.87 22.29 29.71
N ASN A 777 -15.93 21.57 28.59
CA ASN A 777 -15.72 22.15 27.27
C ASN A 777 -16.82 23.16 26.93
N ASN A 778 -18.09 22.84 27.15
CA ASN A 778 -19.20 23.77 26.94
C ASN A 778 -19.03 25.05 27.77
N PHE A 779 -18.65 24.92 29.05
CA PHE A 779 -18.31 26.05 29.92
C PHE A 779 -17.19 26.91 29.34
N ALA A 780 -16.07 26.29 28.93
CA ALA A 780 -14.93 27.01 28.35
C ALA A 780 -15.27 27.68 27.00
N CYS A 781 -16.06 27.01 26.16
CA CYS A 781 -16.57 27.55 24.89
C CYS A 781 -17.47 28.77 25.11
N GLY A 782 -18.29 28.77 26.16
CA GLY A 782 -19.10 29.93 26.55
C GLY A 782 -18.27 31.16 26.86
N GLU A 783 -17.16 30.97 27.60
CA GLU A 783 -16.21 32.01 28.02
C GLU A 783 -15.22 32.47 26.92
N ALA A 784 -15.20 31.77 25.79
CA ALA A 784 -14.33 32.05 24.66
C ALA A 784 -14.74 33.31 23.90
N LYS A 785 -13.77 34.13 23.50
CA LYS A 785 -13.98 35.38 22.75
C LYS A 785 -13.81 35.21 21.25
N GLY A 786 -13.23 34.08 20.82
CA GLY A 786 -12.99 33.76 19.43
C GLY A 786 -14.27 33.53 18.63
N ASN A 787 -14.22 33.86 17.35
CA ASN A 787 -15.25 33.47 16.38
C ASN A 787 -15.15 31.97 16.04
N TYR A 788 -13.97 31.40 16.23
CA TYR A 788 -13.68 29.98 16.04
C TYR A 788 -13.17 29.39 17.34
N LEU A 789 -13.66 28.20 17.65
CA LEU A 789 -13.27 27.41 18.81
C LEU A 789 -12.39 26.26 18.32
N VAL A 790 -11.29 26.00 19.02
CA VAL A 790 -10.46 24.81 18.81
C VAL A 790 -10.47 24.00 20.11
N LEU A 791 -11.09 22.83 20.08
CA LEU A 791 -10.97 21.84 21.15
C LEU A 791 -9.66 21.08 20.91
N LEU A 792 -8.72 21.19 21.85
CA LEU A 792 -7.39 20.58 21.75
C LEU A 792 -7.15 19.69 22.97
N SER A 793 -6.79 18.43 22.72
CA SER A 793 -6.39 17.50 23.78
C SER A 793 -5.10 17.98 24.45
N ALA A 794 -5.04 17.86 25.78
CA ALA A 794 -3.81 18.11 26.52
C ALA A 794 -2.69 17.09 26.21
N GLU A 795 -3.00 15.99 25.51
CA GLU A 795 -2.02 15.00 25.03
C GLU A 795 -1.50 15.29 23.62
N SER A 796 -1.98 16.38 22.98
CA SER A 796 -1.59 16.74 21.63
C SER A 796 -0.42 17.72 21.59
N GLU A 797 0.49 17.51 20.64
CA GLU A 797 1.54 18.48 20.31
C GLU A 797 1.43 18.93 18.84
N VAL A 798 1.43 20.23 18.61
CA VAL A 798 1.46 20.82 17.26
C VAL A 798 2.76 20.42 16.55
N VAL A 799 2.66 20.04 15.27
CA VAL A 799 3.85 19.75 14.45
C VAL A 799 4.18 20.92 13.54
N ASN A 800 3.23 21.35 12.70
CA ASN A 800 3.47 22.39 11.71
C ASN A 800 3.00 23.77 12.18
N ALA A 801 3.78 24.79 11.84
CA ALA A 801 3.62 26.13 12.42
C ALA A 801 2.37 26.89 11.94
N ASN A 802 1.85 26.50 10.77
CA ASN A 802 0.70 27.07 10.08
C ASN A 802 -0.60 26.27 10.30
N TRP A 803 -0.66 25.38 11.30
CA TRP A 803 -1.81 24.50 11.53
C TRP A 803 -3.14 25.27 11.70
N LEU A 804 -3.16 26.38 12.45
CA LEU A 804 -4.35 27.23 12.58
C LEU A 804 -4.74 27.91 11.26
N ASP A 805 -3.78 28.42 10.49
CA ASP A 805 -4.05 29.00 9.17
C ASP A 805 -4.67 27.93 8.23
N ALA A 806 -4.15 26.70 8.27
CA ALA A 806 -4.68 25.58 7.50
C ALA A 806 -6.11 25.20 7.89
N MET A 807 -6.41 25.11 9.19
CA MET A 807 -7.78 24.83 9.64
C MET A 807 -8.74 25.98 9.31
N LEU A 808 -8.32 27.24 9.51
CA LEU A 808 -9.11 28.43 9.16
C LEU A 808 -9.35 28.60 7.67
N ASN A 809 -8.42 28.13 6.83
CA ASN A 809 -8.59 28.14 5.38
C ASN A 809 -9.86 27.36 4.98
N GLN A 810 -10.14 26.25 5.67
CA GLN A 810 -11.34 25.44 5.46
C GLN A 810 -12.53 25.96 6.27
N ALA A 811 -12.34 26.29 7.55
CA ALA A 811 -13.44 26.63 8.47
C ALA A 811 -14.16 27.96 8.13
N GLN A 812 -13.53 28.85 7.35
CA GLN A 812 -14.16 30.08 6.87
C GLN A 812 -15.05 29.90 5.64
N ARG A 813 -15.11 28.69 5.07
CA ARG A 813 -16.09 28.37 4.02
C ARG A 813 -17.50 28.30 4.64
N PRO A 814 -18.51 28.96 4.05
CA PRO A 814 -19.87 28.97 4.61
C PRO A 814 -20.46 27.57 4.82
N GLU A 815 -20.20 26.65 3.89
CA GLU A 815 -20.67 25.26 3.94
C GLU A 815 -19.94 24.37 4.95
N VAL A 816 -18.82 24.81 5.53
CA VAL A 816 -18.02 24.01 6.48
C VAL A 816 -18.38 24.36 7.91
N GLY A 817 -18.75 23.36 8.70
CA GLY A 817 -19.07 23.50 10.12
C GLY A 817 -17.88 23.14 10.99
N ILE A 818 -17.22 22.02 10.69
CA ILE A 818 -16.13 21.45 11.50
C ILE A 818 -14.90 21.18 10.64
N VAL A 819 -13.72 21.40 11.22
CA VAL A 819 -12.43 21.02 10.63
C VAL A 819 -11.62 20.17 11.60
N GLY A 820 -11.10 19.03 11.14
CA GLY A 820 -10.22 18.14 11.90
C GLY A 820 -8.81 18.08 11.34
N ALA A 821 -7.85 17.77 12.21
CA ALA A 821 -6.43 17.66 11.85
C ALA A 821 -5.96 16.21 11.63
N LYS A 822 -4.82 16.03 10.98
CA LYS A 822 -4.09 14.77 10.87
C LYS A 822 -3.32 14.48 12.16
N LEU A 823 -3.54 13.31 12.74
CA LEU A 823 -2.82 12.84 13.93
C LEU A 823 -1.75 11.82 13.52
N MET A 824 -0.58 11.91 14.13
CA MET A 824 0.52 10.98 13.88
C MET A 824 1.35 10.71 15.13
N ASP A 825 2.17 9.67 15.06
CA ASP A 825 3.15 9.35 16.09
C ASP A 825 4.50 10.05 15.83
N ILE A 826 5.44 9.88 16.76
CA ILE A 826 6.79 10.46 16.68
C ILE A 826 7.62 9.92 15.51
N ARG A 827 7.21 8.80 14.89
CA ARG A 827 7.87 8.20 13.73
C ARG A 827 7.32 8.76 12.41
N GLY A 828 6.33 9.65 12.48
CA GLY A 828 5.66 10.22 11.31
C GLY A 828 4.67 9.25 10.65
N VAL A 829 4.18 8.29 11.43
CA VAL A 829 3.13 7.35 11.01
C VAL A 829 1.78 7.88 11.49
N THR A 830 0.79 7.86 10.61
CA THR A 830 -0.56 8.36 10.87
C THR A 830 -1.24 7.49 11.91
N THR A 831 -1.77 8.13 12.96
CA THR A 831 -2.58 7.50 14.00
C THR A 831 -4.06 7.80 13.82
N GLN A 832 -4.41 8.93 13.17
CA GLN A 832 -5.80 9.24 12.80
C GLN A 832 -5.88 10.24 11.62
N ALA A 833 -6.82 10.05 10.70
CA ALA A 833 -6.96 10.87 9.49
C ALA A 833 -8.43 11.10 9.01
N GLY A 834 -9.39 11.00 9.92
CA GLY A 834 -10.83 11.02 9.63
C GLY A 834 -11.50 9.76 10.16
N LEU A 835 -12.73 9.88 10.67
CA LEU A 835 -13.46 8.79 11.29
C LEU A 835 -14.60 8.31 10.39
N VAL A 836 -14.66 6.98 10.22
CA VAL A 836 -15.69 6.25 9.49
C VAL A 836 -16.51 5.44 10.48
N LEU A 837 -17.83 5.57 10.40
CA LEU A 837 -18.78 4.80 11.19
C LEU A 837 -18.92 3.39 10.59
N GLY A 838 -19.00 2.37 11.46
CA GLY A 838 -19.05 0.96 11.11
C GLY A 838 -17.68 0.29 10.89
N LEU A 839 -16.59 1.06 10.73
CA LEU A 839 -15.25 0.50 10.50
C LEU A 839 -14.76 -0.27 11.74
N ASN A 840 -14.28 -1.49 11.52
CA ASN A 840 -13.97 -2.53 12.50
C ASN A 840 -15.15 -2.87 13.44
N GLY A 841 -16.38 -2.80 12.91
CA GLY A 841 -17.61 -3.11 13.66
C GLY A 841 -18.04 -2.01 14.63
N ASP A 842 -17.40 -0.84 14.59
CA ASP A 842 -17.67 0.27 15.48
C ASP A 842 -17.37 1.64 14.83
N ILE A 843 -16.28 2.29 15.20
CA ILE A 843 -15.80 3.54 14.61
C ILE A 843 -14.31 3.34 14.39
N GLY A 844 -13.84 3.66 13.19
CA GLY A 844 -12.44 3.48 12.85
C GLY A 844 -11.89 4.72 12.16
N SER A 845 -10.57 4.89 12.28
CA SER A 845 -9.87 5.86 11.46
C SER A 845 -9.32 5.21 10.21
N VAL A 846 -9.37 5.96 9.12
CA VAL A 846 -8.68 5.60 7.88
C VAL A 846 -7.19 5.99 7.92
N PHE A 847 -6.40 5.38 7.01
CA PHE A 847 -4.96 5.61 6.82
C PHE A 847 -4.08 5.35 8.05
N VAL A 848 -4.57 4.59 9.04
CA VAL A 848 -3.78 4.19 10.21
C VAL A 848 -2.60 3.34 9.76
N ASP A 849 -1.45 3.55 10.39
CA ASP A 849 -0.16 2.94 10.06
C ASP A 849 0.48 3.40 8.74
N GLU A 850 -0.16 4.31 7.99
CA GLU A 850 0.46 4.90 6.80
C GLU A 850 1.40 6.04 7.17
N ARG A 851 2.57 6.09 6.51
CA ARG A 851 3.49 7.23 6.65
C ARG A 851 2.79 8.52 6.23
N LYS A 852 3.11 9.63 6.90
CA LYS A 852 2.47 10.93 6.64
C LYS A 852 2.54 11.43 5.19
N ASP A 853 3.50 10.93 4.40
CA ASP A 853 3.78 11.26 3.00
C ASP A 853 3.20 10.24 1.99
N ALA A 854 2.48 9.21 2.45
CA ALA A 854 1.82 8.26 1.57
C ALA A 854 0.67 8.92 0.78
N LYS A 855 0.47 8.54 -0.48
CA LYS A 855 -0.68 9.04 -1.27
C LYS A 855 -2.02 8.63 -0.64
N GLY A 856 -2.10 7.41 -0.12
CA GLY A 856 -3.35 6.79 0.35
C GLY A 856 -4.31 6.46 -0.79
N TYR A 857 -5.42 5.80 -0.46
CA TYR A 857 -6.52 5.51 -1.39
C TYR A 857 -7.02 6.79 -2.08
N MET A 858 -7.10 6.76 -3.41
CA MET A 858 -7.51 7.90 -4.26
C MET A 858 -6.75 9.22 -3.98
N ASN A 859 -5.48 9.15 -3.56
CA ASN A 859 -4.67 10.31 -3.09
C ASN A 859 -5.22 11.01 -1.83
N GLY A 860 -6.23 10.43 -1.17
CA GLY A 860 -6.97 11.04 -0.08
C GLY A 860 -6.11 11.39 1.15
N HIS A 861 -4.98 10.71 1.37
CA HIS A 861 -4.14 10.99 2.54
C HIS A 861 -3.38 12.32 2.48
N GLN A 862 -3.37 12.94 1.29
CA GLN A 862 -2.63 14.17 0.99
C GLN A 862 -3.52 15.38 0.69
N VAL A 863 -4.84 15.19 0.56
CA VAL A 863 -5.80 16.25 0.22
C VAL A 863 -6.93 16.37 1.25
N GLU A 864 -7.64 17.49 1.24
CA GLU A 864 -8.85 17.68 2.04
C GLU A 864 -9.97 16.72 1.66
N GLN A 865 -10.71 16.24 2.67
CA GLN A 865 -11.81 15.30 2.49
C GLN A 865 -12.97 15.56 3.45
N ASN A 866 -14.18 15.26 3.00
CA ASN A 866 -15.36 15.22 3.87
C ASN A 866 -15.50 13.83 4.54
N TYR A 867 -15.58 13.81 5.87
CA TYR A 867 -15.83 12.60 6.67
C TYR A 867 -17.06 12.79 7.57
N SER A 868 -17.61 11.68 8.08
CA SER A 868 -18.72 11.72 9.05
C SER A 868 -18.30 12.32 10.39
N ALA A 869 -17.06 12.07 10.83
CA ALA A 869 -16.51 12.67 12.03
C ALA A 869 -14.99 12.86 11.95
N VAL A 870 -14.47 13.69 12.87
CA VAL A 870 -13.03 13.92 13.08
C VAL A 870 -12.71 13.85 14.57
N SER A 871 -11.42 13.69 14.90
CA SER A 871 -10.98 13.52 16.29
C SER A 871 -11.24 14.74 17.17
N GLY A 872 -11.77 14.51 18.37
CA GLY A 872 -11.77 15.47 19.47
C GLY A 872 -10.37 15.83 19.98
N ALA A 873 -9.31 15.14 19.54
CA ALA A 873 -7.93 15.53 19.87
C ALA A 873 -7.56 16.91 19.30
N CYS A 874 -8.10 17.27 18.13
CA CYS A 874 -7.95 18.60 17.55
C CYS A 874 -9.09 18.87 16.55
N LEU A 875 -10.09 19.61 17.01
CA LEU A 875 -11.30 19.95 16.24
C LEU A 875 -11.51 21.46 16.27
N MET A 876 -11.69 22.08 15.10
CA MET A 876 -12.08 23.49 14.97
C MET A 876 -13.54 23.60 14.53
N ILE A 877 -14.30 24.49 15.16
CA ILE A 877 -15.70 24.75 14.85
C ILE A 877 -16.00 26.26 14.95
N ARG A 878 -16.91 26.77 14.11
CA ARG A 878 -17.42 28.15 14.26
C ARG A 878 -18.23 28.26 15.54
N LYS A 879 -18.02 29.31 16.33
CA LYS A 879 -18.71 29.49 17.61
C LYS A 879 -20.23 29.54 17.44
N ASP A 880 -20.72 30.22 16.40
CA ASP A 880 -22.15 30.33 16.09
C ASP A 880 -22.79 28.98 15.76
N VAL A 881 -22.10 28.12 14.99
CA VAL A 881 -22.56 26.75 14.68
C VAL A 881 -22.58 25.90 15.93
N PHE A 882 -21.52 25.96 16.75
CA PHE A 882 -21.44 25.22 18.01
C PHE A 882 -22.62 25.57 18.93
N GLU A 883 -22.94 26.86 19.06
CA GLU A 883 -24.09 27.34 19.84
C GLU A 883 -25.43 26.91 19.21
N ALA A 884 -25.56 27.00 17.88
CA ALA A 884 -26.79 26.66 17.16
C ALA A 884 -27.18 25.19 17.26
N VAL A 885 -26.21 24.27 17.35
CA VAL A 885 -26.45 22.82 17.54
C VAL A 885 -26.49 22.39 19.01
N GLY A 886 -26.41 23.35 19.95
CA GLY A 886 -26.50 23.08 21.38
C GLY A 886 -25.22 22.53 22.02
N GLY A 887 -24.05 22.72 21.39
CA GLY A 887 -22.75 22.30 21.93
C GLY A 887 -22.56 20.78 22.06
N LEU A 888 -21.70 20.36 22.98
CA LEU A 888 -21.47 18.95 23.32
C LEU A 888 -22.62 18.41 24.19
N ASP A 889 -22.98 17.14 24.00
CA ASP A 889 -24.03 16.47 24.79
C ASP A 889 -23.50 16.18 26.21
N GLU A 890 -24.15 16.76 27.22
CA GLU A 890 -23.76 16.63 28.64
C GLU A 890 -24.48 15.47 29.36
N GLU A 891 -25.35 14.73 28.67
CA GLU A 891 -26.17 13.67 29.28
C GLU A 891 -25.75 12.27 28.84
N HIS A 892 -25.64 12.05 27.53
CA HIS A 892 -25.38 10.73 26.94
C HIS A 892 -23.91 10.53 26.56
N PHE A 893 -23.21 11.62 26.23
CA PHE A 893 -21.82 11.65 25.77
C PHE A 893 -20.99 12.64 26.58
N ASP A 894 -21.23 12.64 27.89
CA ASP A 894 -20.67 13.58 28.85
C ASP A 894 -19.14 13.42 29.03
N GLU A 895 -18.63 12.19 28.95
CA GLU A 895 -17.19 11.89 29.07
C GLU A 895 -16.50 11.55 27.74
N VAL A 896 -17.20 10.85 26.82
CA VAL A 896 -16.61 10.30 25.58
C VAL A 896 -17.61 10.34 24.41
N PHE A 897 -17.08 10.41 23.18
CA PHE A 897 -17.83 10.50 21.92
C PHE A 897 -18.67 11.76 21.69
N GLY A 898 -18.59 12.76 22.57
CA GLY A 898 -19.25 14.04 22.37
C GLY A 898 -18.76 14.78 21.10
N ASP A 899 -17.50 14.56 20.71
CA ASP A 899 -16.91 15.06 19.47
C ASP A 899 -17.56 14.44 18.22
N ILE A 900 -17.83 13.14 18.24
CA ILE A 900 -18.50 12.44 17.14
C ILE A 900 -19.98 12.83 17.07
N ASP A 901 -20.68 12.87 18.20
CA ASP A 901 -22.07 13.36 18.26
C ASP A 901 -22.18 14.79 17.73
N LEU A 902 -21.25 15.67 18.10
CA LEU A 902 -21.19 17.04 17.58
C LEU A 902 -21.01 17.07 16.06
N CYS A 903 -20.11 16.24 15.50
CA CYS A 903 -19.93 16.14 14.05
C CYS A 903 -21.22 15.74 13.34
N LEU A 904 -21.96 14.78 13.88
CA LEU A 904 -23.22 14.29 13.30
C LEU A 904 -24.36 15.31 13.42
N LYS A 905 -24.49 16.01 14.56
CA LYS A 905 -25.44 17.13 14.72
C LYS A 905 -25.16 18.26 13.72
N VAL A 906 -23.89 18.60 13.52
CA VAL A 906 -23.48 19.63 12.56
C VAL A 906 -23.76 19.20 11.12
N ALA A 907 -23.56 17.92 10.81
CA ALA A 907 -23.90 17.35 9.50
C ALA A 907 -25.42 17.39 9.23
N ASP A 908 -26.25 17.06 10.22
CA ASP A 908 -27.72 17.16 10.11
C ASP A 908 -28.22 18.60 9.98
N ALA A 909 -27.45 19.58 10.45
CA ALA A 909 -27.68 21.00 10.20
C ALA A 909 -27.25 21.45 8.78
N GLY A 910 -26.76 20.53 7.94
CA GLY A 910 -26.40 20.78 6.54
C GLY A 910 -24.97 21.27 6.31
N TYR A 911 -24.09 21.19 7.32
CA TYR A 911 -22.69 21.58 7.21
C TYR A 911 -21.77 20.39 6.92
N LEU A 912 -20.64 20.68 6.27
CA LEU A 912 -19.58 19.71 6.03
C LEU A 912 -18.64 19.60 7.23
N THR A 913 -18.19 18.38 7.50
CA THR A 913 -17.05 18.08 8.37
C THR A 913 -15.84 17.77 7.49
N VAL A 914 -14.85 18.66 7.51
CA VAL A 914 -13.66 18.59 6.66
C VAL A 914 -12.47 18.10 7.47
N TRP A 915 -11.81 17.05 7.03
CA TRP A 915 -10.48 16.70 7.50
C TRP A 915 -9.42 17.36 6.61
N THR A 916 -8.40 17.98 7.21
CA THR A 916 -7.27 18.56 6.46
C THR A 916 -5.93 17.90 6.85
N PRO A 917 -5.15 17.39 5.89
CA PRO A 917 -3.80 16.89 6.14
C PRO A 917 -2.78 18.00 6.40
N GLN A 918 -3.19 19.26 6.18
CA GLN A 918 -2.35 20.45 6.29
C GLN A 918 -2.22 20.94 7.75
N ALA A 919 -3.02 20.41 8.69
CA ALA A 919 -2.83 20.58 10.12
C ALA A 919 -2.40 19.25 10.73
N GLN A 920 -1.23 19.22 11.39
CA GLN A 920 -0.60 17.98 11.86
C GLN A 920 -0.26 18.08 13.35
N LEU A 921 -0.67 17.06 14.11
CA LEU A 921 -0.42 16.94 15.54
C LEU A 921 0.16 15.58 15.90
N LEU A 922 1.04 15.55 16.90
CA LEU A 922 1.42 14.32 17.57
C LEU A 922 0.32 13.95 18.56
N HIS A 923 -0.27 12.77 18.42
CA HIS A 923 -1.28 12.24 19.32
C HIS A 923 -1.43 10.72 19.09
N PRO A 924 -1.66 9.90 20.13
CA PRO A 924 -1.79 8.44 19.96
C PRO A 924 -2.99 8.02 19.12
N GLY A 925 -4.02 8.88 19.03
CA GLY A 925 -5.19 8.66 18.16
C GLY A 925 -6.09 7.50 18.58
N VAL A 926 -5.93 6.98 19.80
CA VAL A 926 -6.70 5.86 20.34
C VAL A 926 -8.11 6.29 20.71
N LEU A 927 -9.11 5.54 20.27
CA LEU A 927 -10.51 5.76 20.67
C LEU A 927 -10.78 5.19 22.06
N PRO A 928 -11.55 5.89 22.92
CA PRO A 928 -11.86 5.42 24.28
C PRO A 928 -12.62 4.08 24.30
N GLU A 929 -12.28 3.18 25.23
CA GLU A 929 -13.05 1.96 25.50
C GLU A 929 -14.23 2.24 26.44
N ALA A 930 -15.40 2.54 25.87
CA ALA A 930 -16.62 2.86 26.62
C ALA A 930 -17.88 2.21 26.01
N THR A 931 -18.11 0.94 26.33
CA THR A 931 -19.17 0.09 25.72
C THR A 931 -20.57 0.70 25.77
N GLN A 932 -20.96 1.31 26.89
CA GLN A 932 -22.31 1.88 27.05
C GLN A 932 -22.50 3.14 26.19
N ALA A 933 -21.55 4.07 26.22
CA ALA A 933 -21.60 5.28 25.41
C ALA A 933 -21.56 4.95 23.91
N ARG A 934 -20.79 3.93 23.49
CA ARG A 934 -20.79 3.41 22.11
C ARG A 934 -22.15 2.90 21.68
N ALA A 935 -22.80 2.08 22.51
CA ALA A 935 -24.13 1.57 22.22
C ALA A 935 -25.16 2.71 22.10
N ALA A 936 -25.09 3.70 22.99
CA ALA A 936 -25.95 4.89 22.93
C ALA A 936 -25.71 5.73 21.66
N LEU A 937 -24.45 5.89 21.23
CA LEU A 937 -24.12 6.61 20.01
C LEU A 937 -24.67 5.90 18.77
N ARG A 938 -24.53 4.57 18.73
CA ARG A 938 -25.07 3.73 17.64
C ARG A 938 -26.59 3.76 17.60
N ASP A 939 -27.25 3.70 18.76
CA ASP A 939 -28.71 3.77 18.85
C ASP A 939 -29.24 5.14 18.38
N LYS A 940 -28.61 6.23 18.84
CA LYS A 940 -28.95 7.61 18.42
C LYS A 940 -28.74 7.84 16.91
N TRP A 941 -27.69 7.24 16.33
CA TRP A 941 -27.26 7.48 14.95
C TRP A 941 -27.33 6.23 14.05
N GLN A 942 -28.32 5.35 14.29
CA GLN A 942 -28.39 4.03 13.68
C GLN A 942 -28.20 4.04 12.16
N ALA A 943 -28.94 4.90 11.44
CA ALA A 943 -28.88 4.96 9.97
C ALA A 943 -27.46 5.33 9.45
N ARG A 944 -26.71 6.17 10.17
CA ARG A 944 -25.35 6.57 9.78
C ARG A 944 -24.32 5.47 10.05
N PHE A 945 -24.58 4.60 11.03
CA PHE A 945 -23.76 3.40 11.28
C PHE A 945 -24.08 2.26 10.33
N GLU A 946 -25.32 2.16 9.85
CA GLU A 946 -25.71 1.20 8.81
C GLU A 946 -25.09 1.55 7.46
N GLN A 947 -25.04 2.85 7.11
CA GLN A 947 -24.40 3.34 5.90
C GLN A 947 -23.76 4.72 6.12
N ASP A 948 -22.44 4.75 6.22
CA ASP A 948 -21.66 5.98 6.28
C ASP A 948 -21.47 6.55 4.86
N SER A 949 -22.07 7.71 4.56
CA SER A 949 -21.97 8.35 3.25
C SER A 949 -20.55 8.78 2.88
N ALA A 950 -19.64 8.94 3.84
CA ALA A 950 -18.25 9.27 3.59
C ALA A 950 -17.39 8.04 3.22
N TYR A 951 -17.97 6.83 3.25
CA TYR A 951 -17.27 5.58 2.95
C TYR A 951 -18.03 4.74 1.91
N ASN A 952 -17.33 4.24 0.91
CA ASN A 952 -17.97 3.42 -0.11
C ASN A 952 -18.31 2.03 0.46
N GLN A 953 -19.57 1.59 0.30
CA GLN A 953 -20.06 0.30 0.79
C GLN A 953 -19.39 -0.93 0.15
N ASN A 954 -18.74 -0.79 -1.00
CA ASN A 954 -18.00 -1.85 -1.67
C ASN A 954 -16.61 -2.09 -1.07
N LEU A 955 -16.17 -1.22 -0.15
CA LEU A 955 -14.94 -1.38 0.60
C LEU A 955 -15.20 -2.11 1.92
N ALA A 956 -14.27 -2.96 2.31
CA ALA A 956 -14.33 -3.68 3.58
C ALA A 956 -14.34 -2.71 4.76
N LEU A 957 -15.21 -2.99 5.72
CA LEU A 957 -15.25 -2.33 7.03
C LEU A 957 -14.36 -3.06 8.05
N THR A 958 -13.38 -3.87 7.63
CA THR A 958 -12.47 -4.58 8.52
C THR A 958 -11.00 -4.29 8.18
N GLY A 959 -10.13 -4.38 9.18
CA GLY A 959 -8.71 -4.12 9.03
C GLY A 959 -8.39 -2.62 8.88
N LYS A 960 -7.58 -2.28 7.88
CA LYS A 960 -7.07 -0.91 7.65
C LYS A 960 -8.05 0.01 6.90
N GLY A 961 -9.18 -0.53 6.42
CA GLY A 961 -10.08 0.17 5.50
C GLY A 961 -9.49 0.29 4.09
N PHE A 962 -10.29 0.77 3.15
CA PHE A 962 -9.94 0.94 1.72
C PHE A 962 -9.40 -0.33 1.04
N THR A 963 -9.87 -1.50 1.47
CA THR A 963 -9.65 -2.76 0.77
C THR A 963 -10.96 -3.24 0.16
N LEU A 964 -10.89 -3.94 -0.97
CA LEU A 964 -12.06 -4.56 -1.60
C LEU A 964 -12.86 -5.41 -0.60
N GLY A 965 -14.18 -5.20 -0.54
CA GLY A 965 -15.10 -6.01 0.26
C GLY A 965 -15.28 -7.44 -0.30
N ASP A 966 -16.00 -8.28 0.43
CA ASP A 966 -16.22 -9.67 0.03
C ASP A 966 -16.99 -9.77 -1.29
N ALA A 967 -16.57 -10.71 -2.15
CA ALA A 967 -17.29 -11.05 -3.38
C ALA A 967 -18.65 -11.65 -3.01
N SER A 968 -19.72 -10.88 -3.22
CA SER A 968 -21.09 -11.23 -2.85
C SER A 968 -22.08 -10.77 -3.92
N SER A 969 -23.17 -11.52 -4.04
CA SER A 969 -24.27 -11.14 -4.94
C SER A 969 -24.95 -9.89 -4.42
N VAL A 970 -25.30 -8.98 -5.34
CA VAL A 970 -26.14 -7.83 -5.03
C VAL A 970 -27.50 -8.35 -4.53
N ASN A 971 -28.08 -7.70 -3.52
CA ASN A 971 -29.42 -8.03 -3.04
C ASN A 971 -30.49 -7.51 -4.03
N TRP A 972 -30.57 -8.15 -5.19
CA TRP A 972 -31.51 -7.79 -6.26
C TRP A 972 -32.97 -7.79 -5.80
N THR A 973 -33.33 -8.64 -4.85
CA THR A 973 -34.68 -8.68 -4.28
C THR A 973 -35.02 -7.39 -3.53
N GLN A 974 -34.09 -6.85 -2.74
CA GLN A 974 -34.27 -5.59 -2.03
C GLN A 974 -34.38 -4.39 -2.98
N LEU A 975 -33.69 -4.44 -4.13
CA LEU A 975 -33.76 -3.37 -5.14
C LEU A 975 -35.06 -3.36 -5.95
N LEU A 976 -35.74 -4.49 -5.99
CA LEU A 976 -37.03 -4.62 -6.68
C LEU A 976 -38.22 -4.36 -5.75
N ALA A 977 -38.00 -4.37 -4.43
CA ALA A 977 -38.99 -4.08 -3.39
C ALA A 977 -39.07 -2.57 -3.18
#